data_AF-A0AAN6ZKG8-F1
#
_entry.id   AF-A0AAN6ZKG8-F1
#
_cell.length_a   1.000
_cell.length_b   1.000
_cell.length_c   1.000
_cell.angle_alpha   90.00
_cell.angle_beta   90.00
_cell.angle_gamma   90.00
#
_symmetry.space_group_name_H-M   'P 1'
#
loop_
_entity.id
_entity.type
_entity.pdbx_description
1 polymer ?
#
loop_
_entity_poly.entity_id
_entity_poly.type
_entity_poly.pdbx_seq_one_letter_code
_entity_poly.pdbx_strand_id
1 'polypeptide(L)'
;MPSLTTVAMTFLPVMATAFGTINDPIVLKQHNEHEMITRLAFQCAAPNQKSDGTCFEPRSLDQLAGYHNNVMGIALTGTGMNGAVGAPDTFDPLPEGPEAHCDDADFLDVPGYPQSRKEANARLQTCVDHLRHRFRQAVDAARRLVDERNRIRREMVQISYGGDCTFAFPTWQSDSYGRAKCSAIEGFGRALHGIQDFYAHSNWADAADPTQEISISNPPGLGMTETAPFLDLRANGTIPEEQIPRNLTTGCFNLPDITFGSGVCQGRITHNALSKDKGIIHLDGTFGSPEADPRSEAVSTNFELAVKAAVKHSQEAWGHLRDEIRQQYGAISGDIMICSLIRDDPIKDCRNRTMVLAVDNSFTAGASGAVQLEESLAEEITSRLNQEGRDTVAIIDNHKPAVVRYPMGSPVHAAFNFPPPSGEICLASGLELGIAETIHAQPETYSDRGAIVLLSTSAERPEFTRDTLAQLKRAAEEGIRVHYACIDMHPPSPLPLPPTEDGLAQVEWTPCSPSDALVSPVLKTGGIVAFVDVSTARRRIPAHFANLVMDRGLTATDDDGDEGEEEGGGHEHTRIYPGITLADILSPDHPEKSFVYPVTAGERLQFTVSSIALPNNRDDDDSENWESSSSSSSSSSGENDSGSGVSGAEACFTVTLWHDYAQTEIATHTRCGDSSPLTLGYEAGEGVELVLEAEYGGAGLGEVFGGQREEILFVLSVDTSLGDKADTIATTAGREKTKLDSADKGSRTSTSAGSDKAKVTDEGGISVVRSGLEYPVCWNPALTGTRMAGNLSKEEKEREEGLWAWGQNWTFWLRGE
;
A
#
# COMPACT_ATOMS: atom_id res chain seq x y z
N MET A 1 -40.19 43.00 -54.99
CA MET A 1 -38.85 42.37 -54.93
C MET A 1 -38.58 42.02 -53.47
N PRO A 2 -38.67 40.74 -53.06
CA PRO A 2 -38.25 40.33 -51.72
C PRO A 2 -36.80 39.85 -51.76
N SER A 3 -36.06 40.20 -50.71
CA SER A 3 -34.66 39.86 -50.49
C SER A 3 -34.54 38.39 -50.09
N LEU A 4 -33.73 37.62 -50.81
CA LEU A 4 -33.33 36.26 -50.45
C LEU A 4 -32.33 36.34 -49.29
N THR A 5 -32.68 35.79 -48.14
CA THR A 5 -31.77 35.56 -47.02
C THR A 5 -31.23 34.14 -47.16
N THR A 6 -29.99 33.99 -47.63
CA THR A 6 -29.31 32.69 -47.70
C THR A 6 -28.84 32.32 -46.29
N VAL A 7 -29.51 31.36 -45.66
CA VAL A 7 -29.03 30.71 -44.44
C VAL A 7 -27.97 29.71 -44.86
N ALA A 8 -26.70 30.01 -44.56
CA ALA A 8 -25.61 29.06 -44.71
C ALA A 8 -25.69 28.06 -43.54
N MET A 9 -26.27 26.88 -43.79
CA MET A 9 -26.07 25.69 -42.95
C MET A 9 -24.63 25.23 -43.16
N THR A 10 -23.76 25.54 -42.20
CA THR A 10 -22.47 24.86 -42.06
C THR A 10 -22.73 23.45 -41.57
N PHE A 11 -22.68 22.48 -42.49
CA PHE A 11 -22.61 21.06 -42.15
C PHE A 11 -21.21 20.79 -41.60
N LEU A 12 -21.10 20.56 -40.29
CA LEU A 12 -19.93 19.91 -39.73
C LEU A 12 -19.97 18.43 -40.15
N PRO A 13 -18.87 17.86 -40.68
CA PRO A 13 -18.81 16.43 -40.96
C PRO A 13 -18.93 15.66 -39.63
N VAL A 14 -19.90 14.75 -39.55
CA VAL A 14 -20.12 13.82 -38.44
C VAL A 14 -19.05 12.74 -38.55
N MET A 15 -18.03 12.71 -37.69
CA MET A 15 -17.03 11.64 -37.75
C MET A 15 -17.68 10.32 -37.27
N ALA A 16 -17.56 9.24 -38.04
CA ALA A 16 -17.73 7.91 -37.49
C ALA A 16 -16.44 7.57 -36.73
N THR A 17 -16.59 7.31 -35.46
CA THR A 17 -15.56 6.87 -34.52
C THR A 17 -15.79 5.39 -34.23
N ALA A 18 -14.78 4.68 -33.70
CA ALA A 18 -14.81 3.27 -33.29
C ALA A 18 -15.93 2.96 -32.26
N PHE A 19 -15.92 1.82 -31.53
CA PHE A 19 -16.77 1.70 -30.33
C PHE A 19 -16.72 3.04 -29.59
N GLY A 20 -17.87 3.67 -29.38
CA GLY A 20 -17.84 5.10 -29.15
C GLY A 20 -17.08 5.45 -27.89
N THR A 21 -15.99 6.19 -28.01
CA THR A 21 -15.37 6.82 -26.84
C THR A 21 -16.21 8.02 -26.37
N ILE A 22 -16.88 8.71 -27.29
CA ILE A 22 -17.63 9.93 -27.00
C ILE A 22 -19.10 9.59 -26.73
N ASN A 23 -19.62 10.02 -25.58
CA ASN A 23 -21.06 9.97 -25.31
C ASN A 23 -21.79 11.12 -26.03
N ASP A 24 -22.16 10.90 -27.29
CA ASP A 24 -22.93 11.84 -28.10
C ASP A 24 -24.08 11.12 -28.82
N PRO A 25 -25.20 10.86 -28.12
CA PRO A 25 -26.33 10.13 -28.69
C PRO A 25 -27.09 10.94 -29.75
N ILE A 26 -26.83 12.25 -29.89
CA ILE A 26 -27.61 13.14 -30.77
C ILE A 26 -26.90 13.34 -32.10
N VAL A 27 -25.60 13.64 -32.09
CA VAL A 27 -24.84 13.99 -33.31
C VAL A 27 -24.04 12.81 -33.83
N LEU A 28 -23.29 12.11 -32.97
CA LEU A 28 -22.47 10.97 -33.36
C LEU A 28 -23.21 9.62 -33.22
N LYS A 29 -24.31 9.60 -32.45
CA LYS A 29 -25.07 8.40 -32.05
C LYS A 29 -24.20 7.35 -31.35
N GLN A 30 -23.23 7.81 -30.58
CA GLN A 30 -22.34 6.96 -29.80
C GLN A 30 -22.74 6.97 -28.34
N HIS A 31 -22.62 5.81 -27.69
CA HIS A 31 -23.10 5.56 -26.33
C HIS A 31 -21.96 5.02 -25.45
N ASN A 32 -20.78 5.64 -25.55
CA ASN A 32 -19.62 5.40 -24.68
C ASN A 32 -19.26 3.90 -24.53
N GLU A 33 -19.31 3.16 -25.63
CA GLU A 33 -19.24 1.70 -25.66
C GLU A 33 -17.93 1.17 -25.02
N HIS A 34 -16.78 1.80 -25.26
CA HIS A 34 -15.51 1.42 -24.62
C HIS A 34 -15.57 1.51 -23.09
N GLU A 35 -16.14 2.60 -22.57
CA GLU A 35 -16.34 2.77 -21.12
C GLU A 35 -17.22 1.64 -20.60
N MET A 36 -18.36 1.40 -21.24
CA MET A 36 -19.35 0.45 -20.75
C MET A 36 -18.88 -1.01 -20.84
N ILE A 37 -18.15 -1.40 -21.90
CA ILE A 37 -17.49 -2.70 -22.02
C ILE A 37 -16.48 -2.88 -20.89
N THR A 38 -15.66 -1.87 -20.65
CA THR A 38 -14.60 -1.92 -19.62
C THR A 38 -15.20 -1.98 -18.21
N ARG A 39 -16.27 -1.22 -17.94
CA ARG A 39 -17.01 -1.31 -16.67
C ARG A 39 -17.68 -2.66 -16.49
N LEU A 40 -18.33 -3.20 -17.52
CA LEU A 40 -18.95 -4.52 -17.47
C LEU A 40 -17.92 -5.63 -17.24
N ALA A 41 -16.70 -5.47 -17.76
CA ALA A 41 -15.59 -6.39 -17.53
C ALA A 41 -15.03 -6.33 -16.10
N PHE A 42 -14.95 -5.13 -15.49
CA PHE A 42 -14.09 -4.90 -14.32
C PHE A 42 -14.75 -4.23 -13.12
N GLN A 43 -16.02 -3.84 -13.15
CA GLN A 43 -16.67 -3.27 -11.97
C GLN A 43 -16.80 -4.31 -10.84
N CYS A 44 -16.57 -3.89 -9.61
CA CYS A 44 -16.83 -4.75 -8.45
C CYS A 44 -18.34 -4.97 -8.29
N ALA A 45 -18.72 -6.16 -7.79
CA ALA A 45 -20.12 -6.59 -7.75
C ALA A 45 -21.01 -5.72 -6.84
N ALA A 46 -20.43 -5.08 -5.81
CA ALA A 46 -21.13 -4.12 -4.98
C ALA A 46 -20.37 -2.77 -4.88
N PRO A 47 -21.07 -1.61 -4.75
CA PRO A 47 -20.47 -0.27 -4.76
C PRO A 47 -19.43 0.01 -3.67
N ASN A 48 -19.38 -0.79 -2.61
CA ASN A 48 -18.43 -0.64 -1.49
C ASN A 48 -17.60 -1.90 -1.27
N GLN A 49 -17.67 -2.87 -2.17
CA GLN A 49 -16.87 -4.07 -2.06
C GLN A 49 -15.43 -3.73 -2.43
N LYS A 50 -14.51 -3.98 -1.49
CA LYS A 50 -13.09 -3.93 -1.76
C LYS A 50 -12.69 -4.95 -2.80
N SER A 51 -11.81 -4.56 -3.72
CA SER A 51 -11.41 -5.46 -4.81
C SER A 51 -10.60 -6.65 -4.28
N ASP A 52 -10.94 -7.85 -4.74
CA ASP A 52 -10.22 -9.10 -4.46
C ASP A 52 -9.06 -9.37 -5.43
N GLY A 53 -8.74 -8.42 -6.30
CA GLY A 53 -7.77 -8.62 -7.38
C GLY A 53 -8.39 -8.79 -8.76
N THR A 54 -9.70 -9.01 -8.88
CA THR A 54 -10.37 -9.30 -10.16
C THR A 54 -11.12 -8.10 -10.75
N CYS A 55 -11.58 -7.19 -9.89
CA CYS A 55 -12.28 -5.95 -10.28
C CYS A 55 -11.46 -4.71 -9.94
N PHE A 56 -11.85 -3.55 -10.45
CA PHE A 56 -11.29 -2.25 -10.11
C PHE A 56 -12.29 -1.50 -9.21
N GLU A 57 -11.78 -0.86 -8.15
CA GLU A 57 -12.57 0.04 -7.32
C GLU A 57 -13.00 1.28 -8.14
N PRO A 58 -14.09 1.97 -7.75
CA PRO A 58 -14.74 2.95 -8.61
C PRO A 58 -13.79 4.00 -9.20
N ARG A 59 -12.93 4.62 -8.40
CA ARG A 59 -12.05 5.69 -8.89
C ARG A 59 -10.94 5.16 -9.80
N SER A 60 -10.39 4.00 -9.48
CA SER A 60 -9.38 3.31 -10.29
C SER A 60 -9.97 2.80 -11.61
N LEU A 61 -11.22 2.32 -11.57
CA LEU A 61 -11.99 1.95 -12.75
C LEU A 61 -12.30 3.16 -13.62
N ASP A 62 -12.63 4.30 -13.03
CA ASP A 62 -12.84 5.55 -13.77
C ASP A 62 -11.57 5.92 -14.55
N GLN A 63 -10.36 5.75 -13.99
CA GLN A 63 -9.12 5.99 -14.73
C GLN A 63 -8.98 5.05 -15.94
N LEU A 64 -9.35 3.78 -15.80
CA LEU A 64 -9.24 2.80 -16.88
C LEU A 64 -10.33 2.99 -17.95
N ALA A 65 -11.58 3.01 -17.53
CA ALA A 65 -12.77 2.99 -18.38
C ALA A 65 -13.19 4.39 -18.85
N GLY A 66 -12.85 5.42 -18.09
CA GLY A 66 -13.47 6.74 -18.23
C GLY A 66 -14.78 6.84 -17.48
N TYR A 67 -15.38 8.02 -17.49
CA TYR A 67 -16.73 8.26 -17.01
C TYR A 67 -17.37 9.40 -17.81
N HIS A 68 -18.68 9.34 -17.96
CA HIS A 68 -19.48 10.44 -18.50
C HIS A 68 -20.33 11.07 -17.38
N ASN A 69 -20.47 12.40 -17.40
CA ASN A 69 -21.37 13.05 -16.46
C ASN A 69 -22.81 13.02 -16.98
N ASN A 70 -23.73 12.59 -16.12
CA ASN A 70 -25.15 12.57 -16.40
C ASN A 70 -25.86 13.71 -15.65
N VAL A 71 -26.71 14.48 -16.34
CA VAL A 71 -27.64 15.41 -15.72
C VAL A 71 -29.06 14.93 -15.95
N MET A 72 -29.74 14.56 -14.86
CA MET A 72 -31.08 13.96 -14.89
C MET A 72 -31.18 12.70 -15.77
N GLY A 73 -30.13 11.88 -15.77
CA GLY A 73 -30.06 10.65 -16.59
C GLY A 73 -29.78 10.89 -18.07
N ILE A 74 -29.43 12.12 -18.46
CA ILE A 74 -28.99 12.47 -19.81
C ILE A 74 -27.49 12.72 -19.76
N ALA A 75 -26.73 11.97 -20.55
CA ALA A 75 -25.31 12.20 -20.70
C ALA A 75 -25.06 13.59 -21.29
N LEU A 76 -24.24 14.37 -20.60
CA LEU A 76 -23.78 15.66 -21.10
C LEU A 76 -22.60 15.41 -22.04
N THR A 77 -22.85 15.53 -23.34
CA THR A 77 -21.83 15.39 -24.39
C THR A 77 -20.61 16.26 -24.09
N GLY A 78 -19.43 15.64 -24.17
CA GLY A 78 -18.14 16.31 -23.94
C GLY A 78 -17.84 16.60 -22.46
N THR A 79 -18.55 15.98 -21.51
CA THR A 79 -18.25 16.10 -20.09
C THR A 79 -17.91 14.73 -19.47
N GLY A 80 -16.92 14.72 -18.58
CA GLY A 80 -16.31 13.51 -18.06
C GLY A 80 -14.91 13.30 -18.62
N MET A 81 -14.43 12.05 -18.61
CA MET A 81 -13.15 11.67 -19.21
C MET A 81 -13.26 10.35 -19.95
N ASN A 82 -12.50 10.22 -21.04
CA ASN A 82 -12.47 9.01 -21.87
C ASN A 82 -11.75 7.82 -21.21
N GLY A 83 -11.06 8.07 -20.09
CA GLY A 83 -10.19 7.09 -19.45
C GLY A 83 -9.01 6.67 -20.33
N ALA A 84 -8.26 5.67 -19.87
CA ALA A 84 -7.18 5.09 -20.64
C ALA A 84 -7.68 4.30 -21.86
N VAL A 85 -8.84 3.66 -21.76
CA VAL A 85 -9.43 2.88 -22.86
C VAL A 85 -9.89 3.77 -24.02
N GLY A 86 -10.37 4.99 -23.77
CA GLY A 86 -10.72 5.93 -24.83
C GLY A 86 -9.58 6.85 -25.26
N ALA A 87 -8.37 6.67 -24.71
CA ALA A 87 -7.23 7.52 -25.03
C ALA A 87 -6.81 7.47 -26.52
N PRO A 88 -6.84 6.31 -27.22
CA PRO A 88 -6.50 6.26 -28.64
C PRO A 88 -7.43 7.09 -29.55
N ASP A 89 -8.70 7.25 -29.16
CA ASP A 89 -9.71 8.05 -29.88
C ASP A 89 -9.66 9.56 -29.58
N THR A 90 -8.88 9.95 -28.57
CA THR A 90 -8.90 11.34 -28.09
C THR A 90 -8.18 12.25 -29.08
N PHE A 91 -8.87 13.29 -29.55
CA PHE A 91 -8.32 14.30 -30.45
C PHE A 91 -7.31 15.21 -29.73
N ASP A 92 -6.05 14.81 -29.62
CA ASP A 92 -4.95 15.74 -29.29
C ASP A 92 -3.52 15.21 -29.62
N PRO A 93 -2.81 15.70 -30.66
CA PRO A 93 -3.32 16.53 -31.76
C PRO A 93 -4.07 15.70 -32.81
N LEU A 94 -3.90 14.37 -32.83
CA LEU A 94 -4.58 13.41 -33.72
C LEU A 94 -4.81 12.09 -32.97
N PRO A 95 -5.93 11.38 -33.23
CA PRO A 95 -6.14 10.00 -32.78
C PRO A 95 -5.00 9.07 -33.21
N GLU A 96 -4.84 7.95 -32.52
CA GLU A 96 -3.88 6.92 -32.92
C GLU A 96 -4.25 6.29 -34.28
N GLY A 97 -3.27 5.63 -34.91
CA GLY A 97 -3.43 5.06 -36.24
C GLY A 97 -4.30 3.78 -36.25
N PRO A 98 -4.58 3.22 -37.44
CA PRO A 98 -5.39 2.01 -37.60
C PRO A 98 -4.84 0.80 -36.82
N GLU A 99 -3.55 0.78 -36.49
CA GLU A 99 -2.95 -0.24 -35.62
C GLU A 99 -3.51 -0.26 -34.20
N ALA A 100 -4.00 0.87 -33.67
CA ALA A 100 -4.62 0.93 -32.34
C ALA A 100 -6.07 0.40 -32.37
N HIS A 101 -6.73 0.49 -33.53
CA HIS A 101 -8.13 0.08 -33.76
C HIS A 101 -8.23 -1.31 -34.41
N CYS A 102 -7.11 -1.98 -34.65
CA CYS A 102 -7.05 -3.27 -35.36
C CYS A 102 -7.67 -3.25 -36.78
N ASP A 103 -7.63 -2.10 -37.42
CA ASP A 103 -8.16 -1.87 -38.76
C ASP A 103 -7.15 -2.23 -39.87
N ASP A 104 -7.56 -2.04 -41.12
CA ASP A 104 -6.81 -2.26 -42.36
C ASP A 104 -6.39 -3.71 -42.66
N ALA A 105 -6.79 -4.69 -41.86
CA ALA A 105 -6.60 -6.12 -42.14
C ALA A 105 -7.76 -6.72 -42.97
N ASP A 106 -8.38 -5.91 -43.84
CA ASP A 106 -9.48 -6.35 -44.70
C ASP A 106 -9.04 -7.36 -45.76
N PHE A 107 -9.87 -8.39 -45.96
CA PHE A 107 -9.63 -9.42 -46.97
C PHE A 107 -10.93 -10.03 -47.42
N LEU A 108 -11.08 -10.20 -48.73
CA LEU A 108 -12.17 -10.94 -49.34
C LEU A 108 -11.60 -11.94 -50.35
N ASP A 109 -11.96 -13.22 -50.22
CA ASP A 109 -11.50 -14.30 -51.10
C ASP A 109 -12.23 -14.28 -52.45
N VAL A 110 -12.10 -13.18 -53.18
CA VAL A 110 -12.66 -12.99 -54.52
C VAL A 110 -11.58 -12.52 -55.50
N PRO A 111 -11.64 -12.95 -56.77
CA PRO A 111 -10.69 -12.48 -57.77
C PRO A 111 -10.70 -10.96 -57.91
N GLY A 112 -9.51 -10.34 -57.84
CA GLY A 112 -9.34 -8.91 -58.04
C GLY A 112 -9.60 -8.04 -56.81
N TYR A 113 -9.78 -8.61 -55.61
CA TYR A 113 -9.85 -7.83 -54.38
C TYR A 113 -8.52 -7.04 -54.16
N PRO A 114 -8.56 -5.75 -53.77
CA PRO A 114 -7.36 -4.90 -53.77
C PRO A 114 -6.25 -5.32 -52.81
N GLN A 115 -6.59 -5.91 -51.65
CA GLN A 115 -5.64 -6.33 -50.63
C GLN A 115 -5.47 -7.85 -50.61
N SER A 116 -4.23 -8.35 -50.71
CA SER A 116 -3.96 -9.78 -50.64
C SER A 116 -4.06 -10.32 -49.21
N ARG A 117 -4.29 -11.63 -49.04
CA ARG A 117 -4.30 -12.28 -47.72
C ARG A 117 -3.02 -12.01 -46.93
N LYS A 118 -1.87 -12.01 -47.62
CA LYS A 118 -0.56 -11.76 -47.02
C LYS A 118 -0.44 -10.34 -46.47
N GLU A 119 -0.91 -9.35 -47.22
CA GLU A 119 -0.91 -7.95 -46.77
C GLU A 119 -1.84 -7.77 -45.57
N ALA A 120 -3.04 -8.33 -45.64
CA ALA A 120 -3.98 -8.27 -44.53
C ALA A 120 -3.44 -8.97 -43.26
N ASN A 121 -2.74 -10.11 -43.38
CA ASN A 121 -2.07 -10.74 -42.24
C ASN A 121 -0.95 -9.85 -41.66
N ALA A 122 -0.21 -9.12 -42.51
CA ALA A 122 0.81 -8.18 -42.06
C ALA A 122 0.20 -6.96 -41.34
N ARG A 123 -0.97 -6.49 -41.77
CA ARG A 123 -1.73 -5.43 -41.08
C ARG A 123 -2.26 -5.91 -39.73
N LEU A 124 -2.83 -7.12 -39.66
CA LEU A 124 -3.22 -7.73 -38.41
C LEU A 124 -2.03 -7.88 -37.44
N GLN A 125 -0.88 -8.35 -37.94
CA GLN A 125 0.35 -8.42 -37.16
C GLN A 125 0.75 -7.05 -36.59
N THR A 126 0.62 -5.98 -37.37
CA THR A 126 0.95 -4.62 -36.93
C THR A 126 0.07 -4.20 -35.76
N CYS A 127 -1.24 -4.49 -35.80
CA CYS A 127 -2.12 -4.25 -34.65
C CYS A 127 -1.67 -5.08 -33.44
N VAL A 128 -1.49 -6.39 -33.59
CA VAL A 128 -1.13 -7.26 -32.47
C VAL A 128 0.19 -6.84 -31.83
N ASP A 129 1.19 -6.44 -32.62
CA ASP A 129 2.46 -5.93 -32.09
C ASP A 129 2.30 -4.59 -31.37
N HIS A 130 1.42 -3.70 -31.86
CA HIS A 130 1.05 -2.47 -31.16
C HIS A 130 0.42 -2.76 -29.79
N LEU A 131 -0.60 -3.63 -29.73
CA LEU A 131 -1.28 -3.97 -28.48
C LEU A 131 -0.35 -4.69 -27.49
N ARG A 132 0.52 -5.58 -27.98
CA ARG A 132 1.57 -6.21 -27.16
C ARG A 132 2.56 -5.19 -26.61
N HIS A 133 2.90 -4.16 -27.39
CA HIS A 133 3.76 -3.07 -26.90
C HIS A 133 3.09 -2.31 -25.75
N ARG A 134 1.82 -1.90 -25.92
CA ARG A 134 1.03 -1.22 -24.87
C ARG A 134 0.83 -2.09 -23.62
N PHE A 135 0.61 -3.38 -23.80
CA PHE A 135 0.53 -4.32 -22.68
C PHE A 135 1.84 -4.42 -21.90
N ARG A 136 3.00 -4.50 -22.58
CA ARG A 136 4.31 -4.50 -21.91
C ARG A 136 4.61 -3.18 -21.20
N GLN A 137 4.20 -2.06 -21.79
CA GLN A 137 4.26 -0.75 -21.13
C GLN A 137 3.54 -0.79 -19.76
N ALA A 138 2.38 -1.46 -19.67
CA ALA A 138 1.67 -1.62 -18.40
C ALA A 138 2.47 -2.43 -17.37
N VAL A 139 3.05 -3.56 -17.79
CA VAL A 139 3.90 -4.41 -16.93
C VAL A 139 5.15 -3.66 -16.46
N ASP A 140 5.83 -2.96 -17.35
CA ASP A 140 7.05 -2.22 -17.03
C ASP A 140 6.77 -1.03 -16.10
N ALA A 141 5.68 -0.30 -16.33
CA ALA A 141 5.27 0.80 -15.46
C ALA A 141 4.93 0.33 -14.04
N ALA A 142 4.34 -0.86 -13.88
CA ALA A 142 3.95 -1.41 -12.58
C ALA A 142 5.15 -1.53 -11.61
N ARG A 143 6.38 -1.75 -12.11
CA ARG A 143 7.59 -1.80 -11.27
C ARG A 143 7.77 -0.55 -10.42
N ARG A 144 7.42 0.62 -10.94
CA ARG A 144 7.60 1.92 -10.27
C ARG A 144 6.53 2.21 -9.23
N LEU A 145 5.49 1.39 -9.11
CA LEU A 145 4.49 1.49 -8.03
C LEU A 145 5.11 1.24 -6.66
N VAL A 146 6.19 0.46 -6.63
CA VAL A 146 6.92 0.11 -5.42
C VAL A 146 8.39 0.50 -5.54
N ASP A 147 9.06 0.72 -4.42
CA ASP A 147 10.49 1.01 -4.36
C ASP A 147 11.35 -0.27 -4.45
N GLU A 148 12.64 -0.19 -4.11
CA GLU A 148 13.56 -1.34 -4.10
C GLU A 148 13.28 -2.33 -2.96
N ARG A 149 12.54 -1.91 -1.94
CA ARG A 149 12.13 -2.72 -0.77
C ARG A 149 10.70 -3.23 -0.89
N ASN A 150 10.06 -3.06 -2.06
CA ASN A 150 8.66 -3.40 -2.32
C ASN A 150 7.65 -2.57 -1.50
N ARG A 151 8.03 -1.40 -1.03
CA ARG A 151 7.12 -0.44 -0.39
C ARG A 151 6.37 0.36 -1.44
N ILE A 152 5.09 0.60 -1.22
CA ILE A 152 4.27 1.39 -2.15
C ILE A 152 4.77 2.84 -2.14
N ARG A 153 5.10 3.36 -3.33
CA ARG A 153 5.52 4.74 -3.53
C ARG A 153 4.31 5.64 -3.65
N ARG A 154 4.02 6.40 -2.58
CA ARG A 154 2.84 7.26 -2.44
C ARG A 154 2.61 8.15 -3.66
N GLU A 155 3.63 8.88 -4.06
CA GLU A 155 3.64 9.80 -5.20
C GLU A 155 3.36 9.11 -6.54
N MET A 156 3.64 7.80 -6.65
CA MET A 156 3.44 7.01 -7.87
C MET A 156 2.05 6.38 -7.97
N VAL A 157 1.31 6.26 -6.86
CA VAL A 157 0.02 5.56 -6.80
C VAL A 157 -1.18 6.46 -6.50
N GLN A 158 -0.97 7.63 -5.90
CA GLN A 158 -2.07 8.50 -5.51
C GLN A 158 -2.82 9.07 -6.73
N ILE A 159 -4.13 8.82 -6.76
CA ILE A 159 -5.07 9.44 -7.69
C ILE A 159 -6.05 10.38 -6.96
N SER A 160 -5.97 10.47 -5.63
CA SER A 160 -6.90 11.21 -4.79
C SER A 160 -6.55 12.69 -4.60
N TYR A 161 -5.27 12.97 -4.32
CA TYR A 161 -4.77 14.32 -4.01
C TYR A 161 -4.15 15.03 -5.22
N GLY A 162 -3.50 14.29 -6.13
CA GLY A 162 -2.82 14.82 -7.30
C GLY A 162 -3.68 14.95 -8.57
N GLY A 163 -5.00 14.83 -8.45
CA GLY A 163 -5.95 14.80 -9.57
C GLY A 163 -5.99 13.45 -10.31
N ASP A 164 -7.02 13.28 -11.15
CA ASP A 164 -7.18 12.10 -12.00
C ASP A 164 -5.99 11.94 -12.98
N CYS A 165 -5.83 10.75 -13.53
CA CYS A 165 -4.85 10.49 -14.58
C CYS A 165 -5.23 11.22 -15.87
N THR A 166 -4.23 11.73 -16.57
CA THR A 166 -4.40 12.37 -17.89
C THR A 166 -3.76 11.48 -18.94
N PHE A 167 -4.54 11.02 -19.93
CA PHE A 167 -4.07 10.08 -20.97
C PHE A 167 -3.90 10.74 -22.36
N ALA A 168 -3.75 12.06 -22.39
CA ALA A 168 -3.51 12.83 -23.61
C ALA A 168 -2.00 12.90 -23.94
N PHE A 169 -1.65 13.03 -25.22
CA PHE A 169 -0.28 13.21 -25.73
C PHE A 169 0.65 11.97 -25.70
N PRO A 170 0.42 10.97 -26.59
CA PRO A 170 1.31 9.81 -26.71
C PRO A 170 2.78 10.15 -26.95
N THR A 171 3.06 11.32 -27.57
CA THR A 171 4.41 11.79 -27.90
C THR A 171 5.12 12.53 -26.77
N TRP A 172 4.39 12.98 -25.74
CA TRP A 172 4.92 13.73 -24.61
C TRP A 172 4.94 12.91 -23.32
N GLN A 173 4.17 11.83 -23.29
CA GLN A 173 4.11 10.88 -22.19
C GLN A 173 5.18 9.80 -22.38
N SER A 174 6.44 10.13 -22.15
CA SER A 174 7.39 9.06 -21.82
C SER A 174 7.03 8.55 -20.43
N ASP A 175 6.83 7.23 -20.31
CA ASP A 175 6.46 6.54 -19.06
C ASP A 175 7.26 6.99 -17.84
N SER A 176 8.50 7.42 -18.06
CA SER A 176 9.46 7.81 -17.02
C SER A 176 9.05 9.00 -16.15
N TYR A 177 8.17 9.90 -16.61
CA TYR A 177 7.84 11.14 -15.87
C TYR A 177 6.44 11.17 -15.26
N GLY A 178 5.56 10.23 -15.63
CA GLY A 178 4.21 10.13 -15.07
C GLY A 178 4.15 9.28 -13.80
N ARG A 179 3.09 9.45 -13.00
CA ARG A 179 2.77 8.55 -11.88
C ARG A 179 2.64 7.11 -12.41
N ALA A 180 3.32 6.17 -11.78
CA ALA A 180 3.40 4.80 -12.25
C ALA A 180 2.03 4.13 -12.42
N LYS A 181 1.08 4.39 -11.51
CA LYS A 181 -0.29 3.88 -11.61
C LYS A 181 -0.99 4.38 -12.87
N CYS A 182 -0.84 5.65 -13.21
CA CYS A 182 -1.41 6.20 -14.42
C CYS A 182 -0.77 5.59 -15.68
N SER A 183 0.56 5.51 -15.75
CA SER A 183 1.26 4.90 -16.89
C SER A 183 0.88 3.42 -17.09
N ALA A 184 0.72 2.67 -16.01
CA ALA A 184 0.31 1.27 -16.08
C ALA A 184 -1.14 1.11 -16.55
N ILE A 185 -2.06 1.93 -16.01
CA ILE A 185 -3.46 1.98 -16.46
C ILE A 185 -3.55 2.42 -17.92
N GLU A 186 -2.72 3.37 -18.35
CA GLU A 186 -2.66 3.83 -19.73
C GLU A 186 -2.26 2.72 -20.71
N GLY A 187 -1.12 2.05 -20.47
CA GLY A 187 -0.66 0.95 -21.31
C GLY A 187 -1.72 -0.16 -21.40
N PHE A 188 -2.36 -0.49 -20.28
CA PHE A 188 -3.41 -1.49 -20.26
C PHE A 188 -4.67 -1.03 -21.00
N GLY A 189 -5.15 0.19 -20.75
CA GLY A 189 -6.33 0.75 -21.40
C GLY A 189 -6.17 0.88 -22.91
N ARG A 190 -5.02 1.35 -23.40
CA ARG A 190 -4.71 1.41 -24.85
C ARG A 190 -4.65 0.01 -25.49
N ALA A 191 -4.19 -1.01 -24.77
CA ALA A 191 -4.25 -2.39 -25.26
C ALA A 191 -5.69 -2.94 -25.30
N LEU A 192 -6.50 -2.62 -24.29
CA LEU A 192 -7.91 -2.99 -24.24
C LEU A 192 -8.72 -2.33 -25.36
N HIS A 193 -8.42 -1.08 -25.68
CA HIS A 193 -9.06 -0.34 -26.77
C HIS A 193 -9.02 -1.15 -28.08
N GLY A 194 -7.84 -1.55 -28.54
CA GLY A 194 -7.73 -2.34 -29.77
C GLY A 194 -8.28 -3.76 -29.68
N ILE A 195 -8.30 -4.38 -28.49
CA ILE A 195 -9.04 -5.64 -28.28
C ILE A 195 -10.54 -5.42 -28.52
N GLN A 196 -11.11 -4.36 -27.96
CA GLN A 196 -12.52 -4.05 -28.07
C GLN A 196 -12.89 -3.72 -29.52
N ASP A 197 -12.10 -2.87 -30.18
CA ASP A 197 -12.28 -2.51 -31.59
C ASP A 197 -12.12 -3.68 -32.54
N PHE A 198 -11.23 -4.64 -32.24
CA PHE A 198 -11.15 -5.85 -33.05
C PHE A 198 -12.51 -6.56 -33.15
N TYR A 199 -13.29 -6.64 -32.07
CA TYR A 199 -14.61 -7.28 -32.13
C TYR A 199 -15.68 -6.39 -32.80
N ALA A 200 -15.52 -5.08 -32.68
CA ALA A 200 -16.39 -4.07 -33.24
C ALA A 200 -16.24 -3.95 -34.77
N HIS A 201 -15.00 -4.00 -35.28
CA HIS A 201 -14.69 -3.74 -36.69
C HIS A 201 -14.22 -5.00 -37.46
N SER A 202 -14.26 -6.19 -36.87
CA SER A 202 -14.01 -7.45 -37.58
C SER A 202 -15.26 -8.28 -37.77
N ASN A 203 -15.16 -9.30 -38.61
CA ASN A 203 -16.21 -10.30 -38.77
C ASN A 203 -16.13 -11.48 -37.77
N TRP A 204 -15.35 -11.35 -36.69
CA TRP A 204 -15.05 -12.47 -35.79
C TRP A 204 -16.30 -13.07 -35.11
N ALA A 205 -17.02 -12.24 -34.35
CA ALA A 205 -18.15 -12.69 -33.54
C ALA A 205 -19.50 -12.63 -34.28
N ASP A 206 -19.51 -12.17 -35.54
CA ASP A 206 -20.73 -11.73 -36.22
C ASP A 206 -21.21 -12.67 -37.34
N ALA A 207 -22.39 -12.36 -37.86
CA ALA A 207 -22.96 -12.95 -39.06
C ALA A 207 -23.16 -11.90 -40.16
N ALA A 208 -23.05 -12.33 -41.41
CA ALA A 208 -23.40 -11.52 -42.58
C ALA A 208 -24.93 -11.38 -42.73
N ASP A 209 -25.37 -10.34 -43.43
CA ASP A 209 -26.78 -10.19 -43.81
C ASP A 209 -27.19 -11.39 -44.68
N PRO A 210 -28.13 -12.25 -44.22
CA PRO A 210 -28.52 -13.45 -44.95
C PRO A 210 -29.33 -13.13 -46.22
N THR A 211 -29.76 -11.88 -46.40
CA THR A 211 -30.56 -11.42 -47.55
C THR A 211 -29.71 -10.83 -48.68
N GLN A 212 -28.42 -10.60 -48.44
CA GLN A 212 -27.48 -10.04 -49.40
C GLN A 212 -26.39 -11.06 -49.78
N GLU A 213 -25.87 -10.96 -51.00
CA GLU A 213 -24.72 -11.76 -51.41
C GLU A 213 -23.45 -11.30 -50.69
N ILE A 214 -22.52 -12.23 -50.49
CA ILE A 214 -21.22 -11.92 -49.91
C ILE A 214 -20.45 -11.00 -50.86
N SER A 215 -20.08 -9.82 -50.35
CA SER A 215 -19.46 -8.74 -51.13
C SER A 215 -18.69 -7.79 -50.22
N ILE A 216 -18.10 -6.73 -50.80
CA ILE A 216 -17.38 -5.70 -50.02
C ILE A 216 -18.29 -4.93 -49.04
N SER A 217 -19.60 -4.84 -49.32
CA SER A 217 -20.59 -4.19 -48.46
C SER A 217 -21.33 -5.18 -47.54
N ASN A 218 -21.18 -6.48 -47.77
CA ASN A 218 -21.70 -7.54 -46.90
C ASN A 218 -20.65 -8.66 -46.78
N PRO A 219 -19.53 -8.41 -46.09
CA PRO A 219 -18.47 -9.41 -45.93
C PRO A 219 -18.98 -10.63 -45.15
N PRO A 220 -18.35 -11.82 -45.30
CA PRO A 220 -18.76 -13.01 -44.57
C PRO A 220 -18.62 -12.79 -43.05
N GLY A 221 -19.49 -13.39 -42.25
CA GLY A 221 -19.32 -13.48 -40.79
C GLY A 221 -18.66 -14.79 -40.39
N LEU A 222 -17.88 -14.80 -39.30
CA LEU A 222 -17.25 -16.02 -38.78
C LEU A 222 -18.07 -16.70 -37.67
N GLY A 223 -18.92 -15.95 -36.96
CA GLY A 223 -19.75 -16.48 -35.87
C GLY A 223 -18.97 -17.19 -34.75
N MET A 224 -17.74 -16.75 -34.48
CA MET A 224 -16.90 -17.34 -33.44
C MET A 224 -17.34 -16.86 -32.05
N THR A 225 -17.41 -17.79 -31.11
CA THR A 225 -17.84 -17.52 -29.72
C THR A 225 -16.68 -17.41 -28.73
N GLU A 226 -15.50 -17.88 -29.13
CA GLU A 226 -14.29 -17.79 -28.33
C GLU A 226 -13.52 -16.51 -28.62
N THR A 227 -12.60 -16.15 -27.73
CA THR A 227 -11.70 -15.02 -27.94
C THR A 227 -10.67 -15.33 -29.02
N ALA A 228 -10.18 -14.30 -29.71
CA ALA A 228 -9.20 -14.47 -30.78
C ALA A 228 -7.83 -14.90 -30.20
N PRO A 229 -7.34 -16.13 -30.49
CA PRO A 229 -6.14 -16.65 -29.83
C PRO A 229 -4.86 -15.90 -30.23
N PHE A 230 -4.85 -15.24 -31.39
CA PHE A 230 -3.71 -14.43 -31.84
C PHE A 230 -3.58 -13.09 -31.12
N LEU A 231 -4.60 -12.68 -30.37
CA LEU A 231 -4.59 -11.51 -29.48
C LEU A 231 -4.17 -11.89 -28.04
N ASP A 232 -3.42 -12.99 -27.86
CA ASP A 232 -2.63 -13.18 -26.63
C ASP A 232 -1.49 -12.16 -26.60
N LEU A 233 -1.62 -11.17 -25.71
CA LEU A 233 -0.70 -10.05 -25.60
C LEU A 233 0.62 -10.40 -24.89
N ARG A 234 0.72 -11.60 -24.30
CA ARG A 234 1.96 -12.12 -23.72
C ARG A 234 2.85 -12.77 -24.77
N ALA A 235 2.25 -13.24 -25.86
CA ALA A 235 2.98 -13.94 -26.91
C ALA A 235 3.99 -13.02 -27.61
N ASN A 236 5.05 -13.62 -28.12
CA ASN A 236 6.13 -12.93 -28.82
C ASN A 236 6.23 -13.39 -30.28
N GLY A 237 6.64 -12.50 -31.17
CA GLY A 237 6.88 -12.81 -32.57
C GLY A 237 5.62 -12.84 -33.43
N THR A 238 5.71 -13.48 -34.59
CA THR A 238 4.66 -13.49 -35.61
C THR A 238 3.46 -14.35 -35.18
N ILE A 239 2.26 -13.90 -35.52
CA ILE A 239 1.02 -14.68 -35.39
C ILE A 239 1.15 -15.97 -36.20
N PRO A 240 0.95 -17.15 -35.60
CA PRO A 240 0.90 -18.41 -36.34
C PRO A 240 -0.25 -18.39 -37.37
N GLU A 241 0.04 -18.80 -38.60
CA GLU A 241 -0.93 -18.72 -39.71
C GLU A 241 -2.19 -19.54 -39.43
N GLU A 242 -2.06 -20.66 -38.72
CA GLU A 242 -3.17 -21.52 -38.29
C GLU A 242 -4.14 -20.86 -37.31
N GLN A 243 -3.72 -19.79 -36.62
CA GLN A 243 -4.58 -19.02 -35.72
C GLN A 243 -5.43 -17.99 -36.47
N ILE A 244 -5.08 -17.65 -37.72
CA ILE A 244 -5.78 -16.65 -38.52
C ILE A 244 -6.80 -17.37 -39.42
N PRO A 245 -8.11 -17.27 -39.16
CA PRO A 245 -9.11 -17.85 -40.05
C PRO A 245 -8.98 -17.27 -41.45
N ARG A 246 -9.03 -18.12 -42.48
CA ARG A 246 -8.85 -17.70 -43.88
C ARG A 246 -9.75 -16.51 -44.28
N ASN A 247 -10.98 -16.52 -43.79
CA ASN A 247 -12.01 -15.52 -44.07
C ASN A 247 -12.07 -14.39 -43.03
N LEU A 248 -11.11 -14.28 -42.11
CA LEU A 248 -11.03 -13.14 -41.18
C LEU A 248 -10.82 -11.85 -41.97
N THR A 249 -11.62 -10.83 -41.65
CA THR A 249 -11.47 -9.49 -42.22
C THR A 249 -11.75 -8.47 -41.13
N THR A 250 -10.95 -7.40 -41.11
CA THR A 250 -11.27 -6.17 -40.38
C THR A 250 -11.65 -5.07 -41.37
N GLY A 251 -12.02 -3.89 -40.90
CA GLY A 251 -12.43 -2.79 -41.77
C GLY A 251 -11.25 -1.95 -42.26
N CYS A 252 -11.29 -1.48 -43.50
CA CYS A 252 -10.39 -0.43 -43.96
C CYS A 252 -10.77 0.91 -43.33
N PHE A 253 -9.80 1.60 -42.73
CA PHE A 253 -9.96 2.86 -42.02
C PHE A 253 -9.55 4.05 -42.90
N ASN A 254 -10.38 5.10 -42.97
CA ASN A 254 -10.05 6.34 -43.65
C ASN A 254 -10.78 7.53 -43.01
N LEU A 255 -10.07 8.59 -42.67
CA LEU A 255 -10.66 9.80 -42.09
C LEU A 255 -11.00 10.85 -43.17
N PRO A 256 -12.20 11.47 -43.15
CA PRO A 256 -13.35 11.14 -42.31
C PRO A 256 -14.08 9.87 -42.78
N ASP A 257 -14.46 9.00 -41.85
CA ASP A 257 -15.09 7.70 -42.16
C ASP A 257 -16.61 7.81 -42.40
N ILE A 258 -17.00 8.70 -43.32
CA ILE A 258 -18.42 9.00 -43.62
C ILE A 258 -18.86 8.59 -45.02
N THR A 259 -17.94 8.06 -45.82
CA THR A 259 -18.21 7.69 -47.21
C THR A 259 -17.76 6.27 -47.46
N PHE A 260 -18.66 5.43 -47.97
CA PHE A 260 -18.34 4.08 -48.41
C PHE A 260 -17.11 4.11 -49.35
N GLY A 261 -15.98 3.63 -48.85
CA GLY A 261 -14.77 3.33 -49.61
C GLY A 261 -14.26 4.51 -50.42
N SER A 262 -13.99 5.65 -49.78
CA SER A 262 -13.26 6.74 -50.42
C SER A 262 -11.74 6.63 -50.19
N GLY A 263 -10.94 7.30 -51.01
CA GLY A 263 -9.48 7.36 -50.85
C GLY A 263 -8.81 5.99 -50.88
N VAL A 264 -8.07 5.67 -49.81
CA VAL A 264 -7.31 4.41 -49.66
C VAL A 264 -8.20 3.17 -49.43
N CYS A 265 -9.48 3.38 -49.15
CA CYS A 265 -10.47 2.30 -48.95
C CYS A 265 -11.34 2.02 -50.19
N GLN A 266 -11.05 2.66 -51.33
CA GLN A 266 -11.80 2.44 -52.55
C GLN A 266 -11.74 0.97 -53.01
N GLY A 267 -12.90 0.31 -53.05
CA GLY A 267 -13.03 -1.10 -53.46
C GLY A 267 -12.64 -2.12 -52.38
N ARG A 268 -12.41 -1.67 -51.14
CA ARG A 268 -12.13 -2.51 -49.97
C ARG A 268 -13.37 -2.62 -49.07
N ILE A 269 -13.38 -3.61 -48.18
CA ILE A 269 -14.33 -3.70 -47.06
C ILE A 269 -14.00 -2.55 -46.11
N THR A 270 -14.97 -1.69 -45.84
CA THR A 270 -14.79 -0.49 -45.00
C THR A 270 -15.06 -0.81 -43.54
N HIS A 271 -14.46 -0.03 -42.63
CA HIS A 271 -14.82 0.02 -41.21
C HIS A 271 -16.35 0.05 -41.01
N ASN A 272 -17.05 1.03 -41.60
CA ASN A 272 -18.51 1.14 -41.55
C ASN A 272 -19.30 -0.10 -42.04
N ALA A 273 -18.71 -1.00 -42.85
CA ALA A 273 -19.40 -2.22 -43.31
C ALA A 273 -19.36 -3.35 -42.26
N LEU A 274 -18.43 -3.27 -41.32
CA LEU A 274 -18.25 -4.22 -40.22
C LEU A 274 -18.63 -3.63 -38.86
N SER A 275 -18.72 -2.31 -38.73
CA SER A 275 -19.00 -1.56 -37.50
C SER A 275 -20.19 -2.09 -36.70
N LYS A 276 -20.02 -2.13 -35.38
CA LYS A 276 -20.99 -2.51 -34.35
C LYS A 276 -20.90 -1.50 -33.20
N ASP A 277 -20.82 -0.22 -33.52
CA ASP A 277 -20.28 0.81 -32.63
C ASP A 277 -21.36 1.74 -32.06
N LYS A 278 -22.63 1.54 -32.42
CA LYS A 278 -23.76 2.41 -32.03
C LYS A 278 -24.82 1.67 -31.23
N GLY A 279 -24.46 1.11 -30.08
CA GLY A 279 -25.39 0.32 -29.27
C GLY A 279 -25.32 0.65 -27.79
N ILE A 280 -26.46 0.49 -27.11
CA ILE A 280 -26.55 0.79 -25.68
C ILE A 280 -26.16 -0.45 -24.87
N ILE A 281 -25.18 -0.31 -23.98
CA ILE A 281 -24.73 -1.35 -23.04
C ILE A 281 -25.18 -0.96 -21.64
N HIS A 282 -25.88 -1.86 -20.94
CA HIS A 282 -26.23 -1.67 -19.54
C HIS A 282 -25.27 -2.46 -18.64
N LEU A 283 -24.94 -1.90 -17.46
CA LEU A 283 -24.01 -2.52 -16.51
C LEU A 283 -24.55 -3.79 -15.82
N ASP A 284 -25.82 -4.14 -16.06
CA ASP A 284 -26.41 -5.42 -15.67
C ASP A 284 -26.20 -6.52 -16.73
N GLY A 285 -25.48 -6.21 -17.81
CA GLY A 285 -25.21 -7.12 -18.93
C GLY A 285 -26.33 -7.22 -19.95
N THR A 286 -27.37 -6.38 -19.85
CA THR A 286 -28.40 -6.25 -20.88
C THR A 286 -28.03 -5.20 -21.94
N PHE A 287 -28.70 -5.25 -23.08
CA PHE A 287 -28.41 -4.40 -24.24
C PHE A 287 -29.67 -3.68 -24.70
N GLY A 288 -29.52 -2.40 -25.09
CA GLY A 288 -30.58 -1.67 -25.77
C GLY A 288 -30.72 -2.09 -27.23
N SER A 289 -31.66 -1.47 -27.94
CA SER A 289 -31.76 -1.68 -29.39
C SER A 289 -30.55 -1.07 -30.09
N PRO A 290 -29.87 -1.80 -31.00
CA PRO A 290 -28.78 -1.21 -31.77
C PRO A 290 -29.33 -0.04 -32.60
N GLU A 291 -28.67 1.11 -32.53
CA GLU A 291 -28.92 2.22 -33.43
C GLU A 291 -28.14 1.99 -34.75
N ALA A 292 -28.38 2.85 -35.73
CA ALA A 292 -28.15 2.59 -37.16
C ALA A 292 -26.71 2.26 -37.59
N ASP A 293 -26.29 1.00 -37.42
CA ASP A 293 -25.13 0.37 -38.05
C ASP A 293 -25.56 -0.70 -39.04
N PRO A 294 -25.14 -0.66 -40.32
CA PRO A 294 -25.60 -1.62 -41.33
C PRO A 294 -25.43 -3.08 -40.92
N ARG A 295 -24.33 -3.40 -40.21
CA ARG A 295 -24.01 -4.76 -39.77
C ARG A 295 -24.94 -5.26 -38.66
N SER A 296 -25.28 -4.41 -37.70
CA SER A 296 -26.17 -4.73 -36.58
C SER A 296 -27.65 -4.56 -36.92
N GLU A 297 -28.00 -3.69 -37.87
CA GLU A 297 -29.36 -3.58 -38.41
C GLU A 297 -29.76 -4.84 -39.19
N ALA A 298 -28.83 -5.41 -39.97
CA ALA A 298 -29.09 -6.61 -40.74
C ALA A 298 -29.24 -7.86 -39.85
N VAL A 299 -28.44 -7.95 -38.78
CA VAL A 299 -28.51 -9.06 -37.81
C VAL A 299 -28.38 -8.47 -36.40
N SER A 300 -29.51 -8.35 -35.71
CA SER A 300 -29.62 -7.63 -34.43
C SER A 300 -28.75 -8.17 -33.29
N THR A 301 -28.29 -9.43 -33.38
CA THR A 301 -27.42 -10.05 -32.36
C THR A 301 -25.94 -9.74 -32.56
N ASN A 302 -25.53 -9.14 -33.68
CA ASN A 302 -24.12 -8.90 -33.99
C ASN A 302 -23.44 -7.98 -32.95
N PHE A 303 -24.11 -6.91 -32.54
CA PHE A 303 -23.66 -6.01 -31.48
C PHE A 303 -23.43 -6.75 -30.15
N GLU A 304 -24.46 -7.46 -29.67
CA GLU A 304 -24.41 -8.22 -28.41
C GLU A 304 -23.28 -9.25 -28.41
N LEU A 305 -23.09 -9.98 -29.51
CA LEU A 305 -22.03 -10.99 -29.62
C LEU A 305 -20.64 -10.36 -29.59
N ALA A 306 -20.44 -9.23 -30.27
CA ALA A 306 -19.18 -8.50 -30.24
C ALA A 306 -18.86 -7.95 -28.84
N VAL A 307 -19.84 -7.33 -28.17
CA VAL A 307 -19.67 -6.83 -26.80
C VAL A 307 -19.32 -7.97 -25.84
N LYS A 308 -20.03 -9.10 -25.91
CA LYS A 308 -19.74 -10.27 -25.05
C LYS A 308 -18.33 -10.81 -25.27
N ALA A 309 -17.88 -10.89 -26.51
CA ALA A 309 -16.52 -11.31 -26.83
C ALA A 309 -15.46 -10.31 -26.32
N ALA A 310 -15.72 -9.01 -26.48
CA ALA A 310 -14.85 -7.93 -26.00
C ALA A 310 -14.73 -7.90 -24.47
N VAL A 311 -15.84 -8.09 -23.74
CA VAL A 311 -15.84 -8.21 -22.26
C VAL A 311 -15.02 -9.42 -21.83
N LYS A 312 -15.28 -10.60 -22.42
CA LYS A 312 -14.55 -11.83 -22.09
C LYS A 312 -13.05 -11.67 -22.34
N HIS A 313 -12.66 -11.12 -23.50
CA HIS A 313 -11.24 -10.91 -23.82
C HIS A 313 -10.60 -9.87 -22.91
N SER A 314 -11.31 -8.80 -22.54
CA SER A 314 -10.79 -7.81 -21.59
C SER A 314 -10.49 -8.48 -20.23
N GLN A 315 -11.38 -9.34 -19.74
CA GLN A 315 -11.17 -10.10 -18.50
C GLN A 315 -9.97 -11.06 -18.61
N GLU A 316 -9.82 -11.77 -19.73
CA GLU A 316 -8.66 -12.61 -20.01
C GLU A 316 -7.35 -11.79 -20.03
N ALA A 317 -7.36 -10.62 -20.67
CA ALA A 317 -6.21 -9.71 -20.75
C ALA A 317 -5.80 -9.18 -19.36
N TRP A 318 -6.77 -8.89 -18.48
CA TRP A 318 -6.45 -8.55 -17.08
C TRP A 318 -5.83 -9.73 -16.32
N GLY A 319 -6.36 -10.95 -16.52
CA GLY A 319 -5.76 -12.17 -16.01
C GLY A 319 -4.28 -12.30 -16.45
N HIS A 320 -4.03 -12.14 -17.74
CA HIS A 320 -2.70 -12.17 -18.32
C HIS A 320 -1.77 -11.08 -17.77
N LEU A 321 -2.26 -9.85 -17.58
CA LEU A 321 -1.45 -8.75 -17.04
C LEU A 321 -1.00 -9.05 -15.60
N ARG A 322 -1.91 -9.57 -14.77
CA ARG A 322 -1.57 -10.00 -13.41
C ARG A 322 -0.53 -11.13 -13.39
N ASP A 323 -0.69 -12.11 -14.28
CA ASP A 323 0.24 -13.24 -14.36
C ASP A 323 1.64 -12.78 -14.81
N GLU A 324 1.74 -11.89 -15.80
CA GLU A 324 3.02 -11.34 -16.25
C GLU A 324 3.69 -10.47 -15.19
N ILE A 325 2.94 -9.63 -14.47
CA ILE A 325 3.48 -8.84 -13.35
C ILE A 325 4.09 -9.76 -12.28
N ARG A 326 3.40 -10.85 -11.92
CA ARG A 326 3.92 -11.84 -10.96
C ARG A 326 5.11 -12.60 -11.51
N GLN A 327 5.07 -12.98 -12.78
CA GLN A 327 6.16 -13.69 -13.44
C GLN A 327 7.44 -12.83 -13.49
N GLN A 328 7.31 -11.53 -13.76
CA GLN A 328 8.44 -10.62 -13.93
C GLN A 328 9.00 -10.11 -12.59
N TYR A 329 8.15 -9.83 -11.60
CA TYR A 329 8.54 -9.18 -10.34
C TYR A 329 8.42 -10.07 -9.10
N GLY A 330 8.01 -11.33 -9.25
CA GLY A 330 7.74 -12.24 -8.15
C GLY A 330 6.35 -12.08 -7.56
N ALA A 331 5.87 -13.11 -6.85
CA ALA A 331 4.50 -13.17 -6.35
C ALA A 331 4.21 -12.07 -5.31
N ILE A 332 5.13 -11.80 -4.39
CA ILE A 332 4.95 -10.84 -3.30
C ILE A 332 4.86 -9.40 -3.87
N SER A 333 5.90 -8.96 -4.57
CA SER A 333 5.93 -7.62 -5.16
C SER A 333 4.85 -7.44 -6.22
N GLY A 334 4.64 -8.45 -7.06
CA GLY A 334 3.62 -8.43 -8.10
C GLY A 334 2.21 -8.28 -7.52
N ASP A 335 1.90 -8.95 -6.42
CA ASP A 335 0.60 -8.81 -5.75
C ASP A 335 0.37 -7.41 -5.17
N ILE A 336 1.41 -6.76 -4.62
CA ILE A 336 1.33 -5.36 -4.15
C ILE A 336 1.09 -4.41 -5.33
N MET A 337 1.80 -4.62 -6.44
CA MET A 337 1.61 -3.84 -7.67
C MET A 337 0.17 -3.99 -8.21
N ILE A 338 -0.32 -5.23 -8.33
CA ILE A 338 -1.68 -5.53 -8.79
C ILE A 338 -2.73 -4.88 -7.88
N CYS A 339 -2.57 -5.02 -6.56
CA CYS A 339 -3.45 -4.35 -5.61
C CYS A 339 -3.43 -2.82 -5.79
N SER A 340 -2.24 -2.25 -6.02
CA SER A 340 -2.09 -0.80 -6.18
C SER A 340 -2.77 -0.27 -7.44
N LEU A 341 -2.84 -1.06 -8.51
CA LEU A 341 -3.56 -0.70 -9.73
C LEU A 341 -5.07 -0.61 -9.53
N ILE A 342 -5.65 -1.52 -8.73
CA ILE A 342 -7.10 -1.70 -8.63
C ILE A 342 -7.76 -0.99 -7.44
N ARG A 343 -7.01 -0.70 -6.37
CA ARG A 343 -7.54 -0.05 -5.16
C ARG A 343 -7.51 1.46 -5.28
N ASP A 344 -8.52 2.15 -4.75
CA ASP A 344 -8.59 3.62 -4.82
C ASP A 344 -7.61 4.32 -3.87
N ASP A 345 -7.30 3.68 -2.73
CA ASP A 345 -6.26 4.11 -1.80
C ASP A 345 -5.25 2.98 -1.55
N PRO A 346 -4.32 2.73 -2.49
CA PRO A 346 -3.32 1.67 -2.36
C PRO A 346 -2.47 1.77 -1.09
N ILE A 347 -2.16 2.99 -0.65
CA ILE A 347 -1.32 3.22 0.52
C ILE A 347 -2.00 2.68 1.76
N LYS A 348 -3.32 2.86 1.89
CA LYS A 348 -4.07 2.27 2.99
C LYS A 348 -4.37 0.79 2.78
N ASP A 349 -4.73 0.41 1.56
CA ASP A 349 -5.42 -0.85 1.32
C ASP A 349 -4.50 -2.02 0.94
N CYS A 350 -3.34 -1.72 0.35
CA CYS A 350 -2.47 -2.74 -0.26
C CYS A 350 -1.21 -3.05 0.54
N ARG A 351 -1.07 -2.44 1.73
CA ARG A 351 -0.01 -2.81 2.66
C ARG A 351 -0.22 -4.27 3.11
N ASN A 352 0.89 -5.00 3.21
CA ASN A 352 0.95 -6.38 3.67
C ASN A 352 1.64 -6.40 5.03
N ARG A 353 1.06 -5.70 6.02
CA ARG A 353 1.70 -5.57 7.33
C ARG A 353 1.58 -6.89 8.07
N THR A 354 2.67 -7.27 8.72
CA THR A 354 2.72 -8.43 9.59
C THR A 354 3.00 -7.93 11.00
N MET A 355 2.14 -8.31 11.93
CA MET A 355 2.23 -7.85 13.31
C MET A 355 2.06 -9.01 14.29
N VAL A 356 2.81 -8.98 15.38
CA VAL A 356 2.61 -9.84 16.53
C VAL A 356 2.16 -8.99 17.71
N LEU A 357 1.11 -9.40 18.41
CA LEU A 357 0.72 -8.87 19.71
C LEU A 357 1.14 -9.84 20.80
N ALA A 358 2.16 -9.48 21.58
CA ALA A 358 2.59 -10.22 22.75
C ALA A 358 1.97 -9.59 24.00
N VAL A 359 0.96 -10.28 24.56
CA VAL A 359 0.12 -9.79 25.67
C VAL A 359 0.55 -10.47 26.96
N ASP A 360 0.93 -9.72 27.99
CA ASP A 360 1.27 -10.25 29.31
C ASP A 360 0.01 -10.85 29.98
N ASN A 361 0.03 -12.16 30.20
CA ASN A 361 -1.00 -12.87 30.95
C ASN A 361 -0.37 -13.61 32.15
N SER A 362 0.67 -13.02 32.74
CA SER A 362 1.36 -13.57 33.90
C SER A 362 0.54 -13.40 35.19
N PHE A 363 0.95 -14.10 36.26
CA PHE A 363 0.34 -13.89 37.58
C PHE A 363 0.41 -12.42 38.05
N THR A 364 1.45 -11.68 37.66
CA THR A 364 1.60 -10.25 37.98
C THR A 364 0.51 -9.42 37.30
N ALA A 365 0.27 -9.65 36.01
CA ALA A 365 -0.81 -8.99 35.25
C ALA A 365 -2.19 -9.30 35.83
N GLY A 366 -2.42 -10.58 36.18
CA GLY A 366 -3.66 -11.03 36.81
C GLY A 366 -3.90 -10.36 38.17
N ALA A 367 -2.86 -10.22 38.98
CA ALA A 367 -2.94 -9.63 40.31
C ALA A 367 -3.15 -8.10 40.26
N SER A 368 -2.57 -7.41 39.27
CA SER A 368 -2.75 -5.97 39.08
C SER A 368 -4.08 -5.60 38.42
N GLY A 369 -4.74 -6.58 37.76
CA GLY A 369 -5.96 -6.37 36.99
C GLY A 369 -5.71 -5.77 35.61
N ALA A 370 -4.45 -5.78 35.15
CA ALA A 370 -4.04 -5.16 33.90
C ALA A 370 -4.43 -5.94 32.63
N VAL A 371 -4.66 -7.25 32.76
CA VAL A 371 -5.05 -8.14 31.65
C VAL A 371 -6.21 -7.57 30.81
N GLN A 372 -7.24 -7.01 31.44
CA GLN A 372 -8.38 -6.43 30.72
C GLN A 372 -8.01 -5.20 29.88
N LEU A 373 -7.07 -4.39 30.36
CA LEU A 373 -6.59 -3.23 29.63
C LEU A 373 -5.70 -3.67 28.47
N GLU A 374 -4.86 -4.68 28.66
CA GLU A 374 -3.99 -5.24 27.63
C GLU A 374 -4.78 -5.91 26.51
N GLU A 375 -5.81 -6.68 26.86
CA GLU A 375 -6.78 -7.21 25.89
C GLU A 375 -7.44 -6.06 25.11
N SER A 376 -7.89 -5.00 25.79
CA SER A 376 -8.51 -3.84 25.13
C SER A 376 -7.54 -3.11 24.20
N LEU A 377 -6.26 -2.97 24.60
CA LEU A 377 -5.19 -2.39 23.77
C LEU A 377 -4.96 -3.25 22.52
N ALA A 378 -4.88 -4.57 22.70
CA ALA A 378 -4.62 -5.52 21.62
C ALA A 378 -5.80 -5.60 20.63
N GLU A 379 -7.03 -5.59 21.13
CA GLU A 379 -8.26 -5.49 20.33
C GLU A 379 -8.28 -4.20 19.51
N GLU A 380 -8.01 -3.05 20.15
CA GLU A 380 -8.05 -1.75 19.49
C GLU A 380 -6.98 -1.67 18.39
N ILE A 381 -5.74 -2.09 18.64
CA ILE A 381 -4.67 -2.12 17.62
C ILE A 381 -5.08 -3.03 16.45
N THR A 382 -5.58 -4.22 16.75
CA THR A 382 -6.01 -5.17 15.72
C THR A 382 -7.14 -4.61 14.87
N SER A 383 -8.05 -3.83 15.47
CA SER A 383 -9.14 -3.17 14.75
C SER A 383 -8.67 -2.11 13.73
N ARG A 384 -7.44 -1.57 13.90
CA ARG A 384 -6.83 -0.60 12.97
C ARG A 384 -6.10 -1.25 11.80
N LEU A 385 -5.86 -2.55 11.86
CA LEU A 385 -5.39 -3.32 10.71
C LEU A 385 -6.48 -3.40 9.63
N ASN A 386 -6.05 -3.55 8.38
CA ASN A 386 -6.95 -3.71 7.26
C ASN A 386 -7.61 -5.10 7.28
N GLN A 387 -8.82 -5.15 7.83
CA GLN A 387 -9.62 -6.36 8.01
C GLN A 387 -9.96 -7.08 6.68
N GLU A 388 -10.05 -6.33 5.59
CA GLU A 388 -10.37 -6.82 4.24
C GLU A 388 -9.14 -6.83 3.31
N GLY A 389 -7.97 -6.53 3.88
CA GLY A 389 -6.70 -6.41 3.17
C GLY A 389 -5.79 -7.59 3.38
N ARG A 390 -4.49 -7.32 3.26
CA ARG A 390 -3.43 -8.30 3.41
C ARG A 390 -2.71 -8.22 4.75
N ASP A 391 -3.18 -7.36 5.66
CA ASP A 391 -2.60 -7.31 6.99
C ASP A 391 -2.83 -8.63 7.72
N THR A 392 -1.81 -9.06 8.47
CA THR A 392 -1.81 -10.30 9.23
C THR A 392 -1.37 -10.04 10.66
N VAL A 393 -1.98 -10.78 11.59
CA VAL A 393 -1.69 -10.68 13.01
C VAL A 393 -1.49 -12.06 13.63
N ALA A 394 -0.53 -12.18 14.54
CA ALA A 394 -0.44 -13.28 15.49
C ALA A 394 -0.65 -12.74 16.92
N ILE A 395 -1.27 -13.55 17.78
CA ILE A 395 -1.45 -13.24 19.21
C ILE A 395 -0.63 -14.24 20.04
N ILE A 396 0.26 -13.71 20.86
CA ILE A 396 1.10 -14.46 21.79
C ILE A 396 0.67 -14.14 23.21
N ASP A 397 0.45 -15.20 23.96
CA ASP A 397 0.30 -15.18 25.41
C ASP A 397 1.70 -15.17 26.04
N ASN A 398 2.08 -14.02 26.60
CA ASN A 398 3.43 -13.72 27.04
C ASN A 398 3.59 -13.97 28.55
N HIS A 399 3.85 -15.23 28.89
CA HIS A 399 4.35 -15.66 30.19
C HIS A 399 5.46 -16.69 29.96
N LYS A 400 6.01 -17.31 31.01
CA LYS A 400 7.03 -18.36 30.87
C LYS A 400 6.43 -19.77 30.96
N PRO A 401 6.52 -20.63 29.91
CA PRO A 401 6.92 -20.32 28.53
C PRO A 401 5.82 -19.59 27.75
N ALA A 402 6.18 -18.80 26.75
CA ALA A 402 5.21 -18.06 25.94
C ALA A 402 4.46 -19.02 24.99
N VAL A 403 3.24 -18.66 24.60
CA VAL A 403 2.37 -19.54 23.79
C VAL A 403 1.67 -18.76 22.69
N VAL A 404 1.76 -19.24 21.45
CA VAL A 404 0.97 -18.71 20.33
C VAL A 404 -0.50 -19.09 20.53
N ARG A 405 -1.38 -18.10 20.70
CA ARG A 405 -2.84 -18.28 20.85
C ARG A 405 -3.57 -18.18 19.53
N TYR A 406 -3.09 -17.29 18.67
CA TYR A 406 -3.57 -17.10 17.32
C TYR A 406 -2.34 -17.04 16.41
N PRO A 407 -2.06 -18.06 15.58
CA PRO A 407 -0.94 -18.00 14.65
C PRO A 407 -1.19 -16.92 13.60
N MET A 408 -0.14 -16.52 12.89
CA MET A 408 -0.25 -15.45 11.88
C MET A 408 -1.42 -15.67 10.92
N GLY A 409 -2.39 -14.75 10.93
CA GLY A 409 -3.65 -14.90 10.21
C GLY A 409 -4.42 -13.59 10.05
N SER A 410 -5.64 -13.66 9.52
CA SER A 410 -6.47 -12.48 9.28
C SER A 410 -6.95 -11.83 10.59
N PRO A 411 -6.80 -10.50 10.75
CA PRO A 411 -7.24 -9.76 11.93
C PRO A 411 -8.72 -9.99 12.31
N VAL A 412 -9.60 -10.24 11.34
CA VAL A 412 -11.05 -10.40 11.58
C VAL A 412 -11.39 -11.65 12.40
N HIS A 413 -10.48 -12.62 12.42
CA HIS A 413 -10.65 -13.88 13.15
C HIS A 413 -9.82 -13.94 14.44
N ALA A 414 -9.02 -12.91 14.71
CA ALA A 414 -8.23 -12.81 15.92
C ALA A 414 -9.17 -12.64 17.12
N ALA A 415 -8.93 -13.40 18.18
CA ALA A 415 -9.76 -13.38 19.38
C ALA A 415 -8.87 -13.31 20.63
N PHE A 416 -9.25 -12.45 21.58
CA PHE A 416 -8.47 -12.14 22.78
C PHE A 416 -9.04 -12.83 24.02
N ASN A 417 -9.36 -14.12 23.90
CA ASN A 417 -9.87 -14.93 25.02
C ASN A 417 -8.71 -15.67 25.70
N PHE A 418 -7.95 -14.97 26.54
CA PHE A 418 -6.83 -15.57 27.24
C PHE A 418 -7.30 -16.54 28.34
N PRO A 419 -6.56 -17.64 28.61
CA PRO A 419 -6.82 -18.46 29.79
C PRO A 419 -6.53 -17.67 31.07
N PRO A 420 -6.95 -18.20 32.24
CA PRO A 420 -6.59 -17.58 33.52
C PRO A 420 -5.08 -17.29 33.60
N PRO A 421 -4.68 -16.13 34.15
CA PRO A 421 -3.28 -15.72 34.19
C PRO A 421 -2.39 -16.78 34.82
N SER A 422 -1.22 -17.02 34.23
CA SER A 422 -0.33 -18.11 34.63
C SER A 422 1.14 -17.79 34.38
N GLY A 423 2.02 -18.44 35.14
CA GLY A 423 3.47 -18.28 34.98
C GLY A 423 3.99 -16.89 35.39
N GLU A 424 5.30 -16.72 35.21
CA GLU A 424 5.98 -15.44 35.39
C GLU A 424 6.09 -14.71 34.06
N ILE A 425 6.14 -13.38 34.11
CA ILE A 425 6.45 -12.56 32.93
C ILE A 425 7.86 -12.88 32.41
N CYS A 426 8.01 -13.01 31.09
CA CYS A 426 9.28 -13.27 30.43
C CYS A 426 9.28 -12.66 29.02
N LEU A 427 9.70 -11.40 28.90
CA LEU A 427 9.63 -10.66 27.63
C LEU A 427 10.47 -11.32 26.55
N ALA A 428 11.62 -11.89 26.91
CA ALA A 428 12.46 -12.68 26.02
C ALA A 428 11.70 -13.80 25.29
N SER A 429 10.84 -14.54 26.01
CA SER A 429 10.07 -15.65 25.43
C SER A 429 8.99 -15.17 24.46
N GLY A 430 8.30 -14.07 24.79
CA GLY A 430 7.34 -13.44 23.89
C GLY A 430 8.00 -12.91 22.62
N LEU A 431 9.14 -12.22 22.76
CA LEU A 431 9.93 -11.72 21.62
C LEU A 431 10.46 -12.87 20.75
N GLU A 432 11.02 -13.92 21.35
CA GLU A 432 11.54 -15.06 20.60
C GLU A 432 10.48 -15.69 19.69
N LEU A 433 9.30 -15.99 20.24
CA LEU A 433 8.18 -16.52 19.47
C LEU A 433 7.64 -15.51 18.45
N GLY A 434 7.56 -14.22 18.82
CA GLY A 434 7.11 -13.17 17.91
C GLY A 434 8.02 -12.99 16.71
N ILE A 435 9.34 -13.01 16.92
CA ILE A 435 10.34 -12.98 15.86
C ILE A 435 10.18 -14.21 14.96
N ALA A 436 10.00 -15.40 15.54
CA ALA A 436 9.81 -16.62 14.78
C ALA A 436 8.54 -16.61 13.89
N GLU A 437 7.40 -16.18 14.43
CA GLU A 437 6.15 -16.04 13.66
C GLU A 437 6.30 -15.01 12.54
N THR A 438 6.97 -13.89 12.81
CA THR A 438 7.20 -12.82 11.81
C THR A 438 8.10 -13.30 10.67
N ILE A 439 9.23 -13.96 10.99
CA ILE A 439 10.13 -14.54 9.97
C ILE A 439 9.41 -15.63 9.16
N HIS A 440 8.58 -16.45 9.81
CA HIS A 440 7.84 -17.50 9.12
C HIS A 440 6.83 -16.92 8.12
N ALA A 441 6.16 -15.83 8.48
CA ALA A 441 5.19 -15.14 7.64
C ALA A 441 5.85 -14.40 6.46
N GLN A 442 7.03 -13.82 6.68
CA GLN A 442 7.77 -13.07 5.66
C GLN A 442 9.23 -13.56 5.52
N PRO A 443 9.46 -14.73 4.91
CA PRO A 443 10.80 -15.32 4.85
C PRO A 443 11.79 -14.54 3.97
N GLU A 444 11.30 -13.79 2.97
CA GLU A 444 12.12 -13.18 1.92
C GLU A 444 12.46 -11.69 2.13
N THR A 445 11.86 -11.02 3.12
CA THR A 445 12.13 -9.59 3.42
C THR A 445 13.11 -9.50 4.58
N TYR A 446 14.14 -8.64 4.52
CA TYR A 446 15.14 -8.53 5.62
C TYR A 446 15.11 -7.18 6.35
N SER A 447 14.53 -6.14 5.76
CA SER A 447 14.53 -4.79 6.32
C SER A 447 13.20 -4.41 6.98
N ASP A 448 12.09 -4.97 6.53
CA ASP A 448 10.75 -4.53 6.92
C ASP A 448 9.80 -5.71 7.19
N ARG A 449 10.28 -6.76 7.88
CA ARG A 449 9.55 -8.04 8.06
C ARG A 449 8.22 -7.92 8.80
N GLY A 450 8.10 -6.94 9.69
CA GLY A 450 6.91 -6.81 10.52
C GLY A 450 7.12 -6.00 11.79
N ALA A 451 6.15 -6.14 12.69
CA ALA A 451 6.11 -5.48 13.99
C ALA A 451 5.86 -6.50 15.12
N ILE A 452 6.39 -6.23 16.30
CA ILE A 452 5.97 -6.85 17.55
C ILE A 452 5.50 -5.75 18.48
N VAL A 453 4.24 -5.77 18.89
CA VAL A 453 3.72 -4.94 19.97
C VAL A 453 3.76 -5.76 21.25
N LEU A 454 4.63 -5.36 22.17
CA LEU A 454 4.88 -6.01 23.45
C LEU A 454 4.19 -5.23 24.56
N LEU A 455 3.16 -5.84 25.16
CA LEU A 455 2.43 -5.31 26.31
C LEU A 455 2.92 -5.98 27.58
N SER A 456 3.20 -5.18 28.62
CA SER A 456 3.74 -5.65 29.90
C SER A 456 3.14 -4.87 31.06
N THR A 457 2.95 -5.53 32.20
CA THR A 457 2.37 -4.91 33.42
C THR A 457 3.38 -4.54 34.49
N SER A 458 4.65 -4.87 34.26
CA SER A 458 5.78 -4.51 35.11
C SER A 458 7.06 -4.39 34.27
N ALA A 459 8.10 -3.79 34.85
CA ALA A 459 9.44 -3.90 34.26
C ALA A 459 9.92 -5.36 34.27
N GLU A 460 10.82 -5.68 33.36
CA GLU A 460 11.42 -7.00 33.32
C GLU A 460 12.33 -7.24 34.53
N ARG A 461 12.37 -8.49 35.01
CA ARG A 461 13.29 -8.85 36.08
C ARG A 461 14.74 -8.90 35.57
N PRO A 462 15.73 -8.47 36.40
CA PRO A 462 17.14 -8.45 36.00
C PRO A 462 17.69 -9.78 35.46
N GLU A 463 17.16 -10.92 35.93
CA GLU A 463 17.60 -12.24 35.46
C GLU A 463 17.26 -12.53 33.99
N PHE A 464 16.26 -11.86 33.40
CA PHE A 464 15.82 -12.09 32.01
C PHE A 464 16.27 -10.97 31.06
N THR A 465 16.70 -9.82 31.60
CA THR A 465 17.11 -8.66 30.80
C THR A 465 18.15 -9.00 29.73
N ARG A 466 19.15 -9.83 30.04
CA ARG A 466 20.18 -10.23 29.04
C ARG A 466 19.56 -10.94 27.84
N ASP A 467 18.62 -11.85 28.06
CA ASP A 467 17.98 -12.62 27.00
C ASP A 467 17.05 -11.73 26.17
N THR A 468 16.33 -10.80 26.80
CA THR A 468 15.47 -9.83 26.12
C THR A 468 16.27 -8.86 25.28
N LEU A 469 17.39 -8.34 25.78
CA LEU A 469 18.32 -7.51 25.01
C LEU A 469 18.85 -8.25 23.78
N ALA A 470 19.15 -9.55 23.91
CA ALA A 470 19.57 -10.38 22.79
C ALA A 470 18.45 -10.53 21.73
N GLN A 471 17.20 -10.72 22.15
CA GLN A 471 16.07 -10.80 21.22
C GLN A 471 15.74 -9.45 20.57
N LEU A 472 15.84 -8.32 21.28
CA LEU A 472 15.65 -6.98 20.70
C LEU A 472 16.71 -6.67 19.65
N LYS A 473 17.98 -7.03 19.92
CA LYS A 473 19.06 -6.95 18.93
C LYS A 473 18.75 -7.78 17.70
N ARG A 474 18.31 -9.03 17.89
CA ARG A 474 17.90 -9.92 16.80
C ARG A 474 16.72 -9.35 16.01
N ALA A 475 15.72 -8.77 16.67
CA ALA A 475 14.59 -8.13 16.01
C ALA A 475 15.06 -6.99 15.08
N ALA A 476 15.95 -6.12 15.56
CA ALA A 476 16.56 -5.06 14.75
C ALA A 476 17.33 -5.62 13.54
N GLU A 477 18.15 -6.66 13.74
CA GLU A 477 18.92 -7.32 12.67
C GLU A 477 18.03 -7.99 11.61
N GLU A 478 16.82 -8.42 11.98
CA GLU A 478 15.82 -9.04 11.11
C GLU A 478 14.82 -8.04 10.52
N GLY A 479 14.99 -6.74 10.76
CA GLY A 479 14.08 -5.71 10.25
C GLY A 479 12.68 -5.79 10.87
N ILE A 480 12.59 -6.22 12.13
CA ILE A 480 11.35 -6.32 12.90
C ILE A 480 11.30 -5.15 13.89
N ARG A 481 10.29 -4.30 13.72
CA ARG A 481 10.02 -3.18 14.63
C ARG A 481 9.42 -3.71 15.92
N VAL A 482 9.85 -3.20 17.07
CA VAL A 482 9.28 -3.55 18.37
C VAL A 482 8.67 -2.32 19.01
N HIS A 483 7.37 -2.34 19.27
CA HIS A 483 6.68 -1.33 20.08
C HIS A 483 6.49 -1.89 21.48
N TYR A 484 6.90 -1.15 22.50
CA TYR A 484 6.82 -1.59 23.89
C TYR A 484 5.89 -0.68 24.70
N ALA A 485 4.91 -1.28 25.36
CA ALA A 485 4.10 -0.60 26.37
C ALA A 485 4.29 -1.24 27.74
N CYS A 486 4.74 -0.45 28.70
CA CYS A 486 4.78 -0.83 30.11
C CYS A 486 3.62 -0.15 30.84
N ILE A 487 2.68 -0.95 31.33
CA ILE A 487 1.43 -0.52 31.94
C ILE A 487 1.59 -0.57 33.45
N ASP A 488 1.75 0.60 34.05
CA ASP A 488 1.87 0.71 35.49
C ASP A 488 0.47 0.73 36.13
N MET A 489 0.08 -0.42 36.68
CA MET A 489 -1.08 -0.53 37.57
C MET A 489 -0.61 -0.66 39.01
N HIS A 490 -0.35 0.46 39.69
CA HIS A 490 -0.07 0.47 41.13
C HIS A 490 -1.19 -0.27 41.89
N PRO A 491 -0.92 -1.45 42.48
CA PRO A 491 -1.92 -2.08 43.32
C PRO A 491 -2.07 -1.23 44.60
N PRO A 492 -3.31 -0.91 45.04
CA PRO A 492 -3.53 -0.04 46.20
C PRO A 492 -2.99 -0.62 47.52
N SER A 493 -2.60 -1.90 47.54
CA SER A 493 -1.86 -2.59 48.59
C SER A 493 -1.36 -3.94 48.03
N PRO A 494 -0.26 -4.53 48.56
CA PRO A 494 0.15 -5.89 48.19
C PRO A 494 -1.01 -6.86 48.47
N LEU A 495 -1.63 -7.38 47.42
CA LEU A 495 -2.72 -8.33 47.54
C LEU A 495 -2.15 -9.67 48.05
N PRO A 496 -2.74 -10.28 49.10
CA PRO A 496 -2.35 -11.62 49.51
C PRO A 496 -2.74 -12.60 48.40
N LEU A 497 -1.74 -13.09 47.67
CA LEU A 497 -1.94 -14.13 46.67
C LEU A 497 -2.38 -15.44 47.34
N PRO A 498 -3.23 -16.25 46.67
CA PRO A 498 -3.54 -17.59 47.16
C PRO A 498 -2.24 -18.39 47.31
N PRO A 499 -2.06 -19.15 48.40
CA PRO A 499 -0.86 -19.95 48.60
C PRO A 499 -0.74 -20.97 47.47
N THR A 500 0.28 -20.83 46.64
CA THR A 500 0.72 -21.88 45.71
C THR A 500 1.41 -22.99 46.51
N GLU A 501 1.28 -24.24 46.07
CA GLU A 501 1.82 -25.42 46.76
C GLU A 501 3.35 -25.38 46.98
N ASP A 502 4.07 -24.51 46.26
CA ASP A 502 5.53 -24.41 46.29
C ASP A 502 6.13 -23.36 47.24
N GLY A 503 5.32 -22.68 48.07
CA GLY A 503 5.86 -21.86 49.17
C GLY A 503 6.56 -20.56 48.74
N LEU A 504 5.74 -19.56 48.39
CA LEU A 504 5.93 -18.11 48.54
C LEU A 504 7.33 -17.51 48.26
N ALA A 505 7.59 -17.19 46.98
CA ALA A 505 8.16 -15.88 46.68
C ALA A 505 6.99 -14.87 46.67
N GLN A 506 7.10 -13.77 47.44
CA GLN A 506 6.25 -12.60 47.18
C GLN A 506 6.51 -12.18 45.73
N VAL A 507 5.45 -11.92 44.97
CA VAL A 507 5.62 -11.32 43.63
C VAL A 507 6.18 -9.92 43.85
N GLU A 508 7.49 -9.80 43.67
CA GLU A 508 8.17 -8.52 43.67
C GLU A 508 7.72 -7.77 42.43
N TRP A 509 6.93 -6.72 42.66
CA TRP A 509 6.45 -5.85 41.61
C TRP A 509 7.50 -4.79 41.34
N THR A 510 8.02 -4.76 40.12
CA THR A 510 8.96 -3.74 39.67
C THR A 510 8.19 -2.70 38.87
N PRO A 511 8.14 -1.43 39.32
CA PRO A 511 7.47 -0.37 38.58
C PRO A 511 8.08 -0.21 37.19
N CYS A 512 7.23 0.11 36.23
CA CYS A 512 7.67 0.56 34.92
C CYS A 512 8.54 1.82 35.10
N SER A 513 9.77 1.77 34.60
CA SER A 513 10.70 2.91 34.70
C SER A 513 11.20 3.32 33.33
N PRO A 514 11.24 4.62 33.01
CA PRO A 514 11.97 5.13 31.86
C PRO A 514 13.46 4.78 31.84
N SER A 515 14.04 4.45 32.98
CA SER A 515 15.43 3.98 33.10
C SER A 515 15.60 2.49 32.80
N ASP A 516 14.58 1.81 32.28
CA ASP A 516 14.65 0.40 31.91
C ASP A 516 15.71 0.20 30.81
N ALA A 517 16.54 -0.83 30.95
CA ALA A 517 17.57 -1.19 29.98
C ALA A 517 16.99 -1.52 28.59
N LEU A 518 15.69 -1.82 28.52
CA LEU A 518 15.00 -2.15 27.27
C LEU A 518 14.68 -0.94 26.40
N VAL A 519 14.62 0.28 26.96
CA VAL A 519 14.13 1.47 26.24
C VAL A 519 14.94 1.75 24.98
N SER A 520 16.27 1.86 25.12
CA SER A 520 17.14 2.19 23.98
C SER A 520 17.14 1.11 22.89
N PRO A 521 17.31 -0.19 23.22
CA PRO A 521 17.21 -1.26 22.24
C PRO A 521 15.87 -1.32 21.51
N VAL A 522 14.73 -1.09 22.18
CA VAL A 522 13.42 -1.03 21.52
C VAL A 522 13.39 0.13 20.51
N LEU A 523 13.80 1.33 20.90
CA LEU A 523 13.82 2.48 19.99
C LEU A 523 14.76 2.27 18.79
N LYS A 524 15.85 1.51 18.96
CA LYS A 524 16.76 1.12 17.87
C LYS A 524 16.14 0.15 16.85
N THR A 525 15.04 -0.52 17.19
CA THR A 525 14.22 -1.25 16.20
C THR A 525 13.35 -0.32 15.34
N GLY A 526 13.32 0.98 15.65
CA GLY A 526 12.45 1.99 15.05
C GLY A 526 11.04 2.04 15.65
N GLY A 527 10.75 1.30 16.72
CA GLY A 527 9.43 1.33 17.36
C GLY A 527 9.27 2.46 18.37
N ILE A 528 8.27 2.30 19.25
CA ILE A 528 7.98 3.25 20.34
C ILE A 528 8.16 2.60 21.70
N VAL A 529 8.42 3.42 22.72
CA VAL A 529 8.34 3.01 24.12
C VAL A 529 7.34 3.91 24.83
N ALA A 530 6.29 3.29 25.37
CA ALA A 530 5.21 3.96 26.07
C ALA A 530 5.10 3.46 27.51
N PHE A 531 5.02 4.38 28.46
CA PHE A 531 4.66 4.12 29.84
C PHE A 531 3.24 4.61 30.08
N VAL A 532 2.37 3.68 30.44
CA VAL A 532 0.93 3.92 30.55
C VAL A 532 0.57 4.01 32.03
N ASP A 533 0.13 5.20 32.46
CA ASP A 533 -0.39 5.42 33.81
C ASP A 533 -1.92 5.31 33.79
N VAL A 534 -2.43 4.25 34.41
CA VAL A 534 -3.86 3.94 34.43
C VAL A 534 -4.65 4.75 35.47
N SER A 535 -3.98 5.61 36.24
CA SER A 535 -4.61 6.44 37.26
C SER A 535 -5.32 7.66 36.68
N THR A 536 -4.93 8.11 35.48
CA THR A 536 -5.33 9.41 34.93
C THR A 536 -6.41 9.36 33.84
N ALA A 537 -6.52 8.30 33.01
CA ALA A 537 -7.47 8.31 31.87
C ALA A 537 -7.86 6.93 31.27
N ARG A 538 -8.39 5.99 32.06
CA ARG A 538 -8.62 4.57 31.64
C ARG A 538 -9.40 4.33 30.34
N ARG A 539 -10.35 5.20 29.97
CA ARG A 539 -11.33 4.87 28.90
C ARG A 539 -10.76 5.01 27.49
N ARG A 540 -9.72 5.81 27.28
CA ARG A 540 -9.19 6.13 25.94
C ARG A 540 -7.78 5.65 25.69
N ILE A 541 -7.08 5.20 26.72
CA ILE A 541 -5.73 4.64 26.62
C ILE A 541 -5.62 3.62 25.48
N PRO A 542 -6.56 2.66 25.30
CA PRO A 542 -6.52 1.76 24.13
C PRO A 542 -6.42 2.47 22.79
N ALA A 543 -7.34 3.41 22.53
CA ALA A 543 -7.38 4.17 21.28
C ALA A 543 -6.16 5.08 21.10
N HIS A 544 -5.72 5.75 22.17
CA HIS A 544 -4.54 6.61 22.15
C HIS A 544 -3.27 5.83 21.84
N PHE A 545 -3.06 4.69 22.51
CA PHE A 545 -1.89 3.84 22.26
C PHE A 545 -1.94 3.20 20.87
N ALA A 546 -3.11 2.74 20.43
CA ALA A 546 -3.26 2.22 19.07
C ALA A 546 -2.95 3.29 18.03
N ASN A 547 -3.49 4.51 18.17
CA ASN A 547 -3.15 5.60 17.28
C ASN A 547 -1.65 5.89 17.30
N LEU A 548 -1.01 5.94 18.46
CA LEU A 548 0.43 6.15 18.58
C LEU A 548 1.26 5.08 17.84
N VAL A 549 0.90 3.80 17.98
CA VAL A 549 1.56 2.70 17.24
C VAL A 549 1.35 2.87 15.73
N MET A 550 0.13 3.21 15.29
CA MET A 550 -0.21 3.35 13.88
C MET A 550 0.38 4.62 13.25
N ASP A 551 0.46 5.71 14.00
CA ASP A 551 1.04 7.00 13.59
C ASP A 551 2.56 6.85 13.44
N ARG A 552 3.22 6.08 14.32
CA ARG A 552 4.63 5.72 14.12
C ARG A 552 4.80 4.74 12.95
N GLY A 553 3.79 3.95 12.65
CA GLY A 553 3.84 2.86 11.69
C GLY A 553 4.28 1.53 12.32
N LEU A 554 3.63 0.44 11.91
CA LEU A 554 3.91 -0.91 12.40
C LEU A 554 5.20 -1.48 11.80
N THR A 555 5.43 -1.23 10.53
CA THR A 555 6.62 -1.71 9.83
C THR A 555 7.42 -0.52 9.31
N ALA A 556 8.68 -0.72 8.93
CA ALA A 556 9.45 0.31 8.23
C ALA A 556 8.90 0.63 6.81
N THR A 557 7.84 -0.08 6.37
CA THR A 557 7.06 0.31 5.19
C THR A 557 6.00 1.36 5.47
N ASP A 558 5.67 1.58 6.74
CA ASP A 558 4.72 2.60 7.17
C ASP A 558 5.37 3.97 7.37
N ASP A 559 6.70 4.03 7.49
CA ASP A 559 7.47 5.27 7.46
C ASP A 559 7.23 5.90 6.08
N ASP A 560 6.34 6.89 6.02
CA ASP A 560 6.01 7.61 4.81
C ASP A 560 7.25 8.43 4.40
N GLY A 561 8.14 7.78 3.65
CA GLY A 561 9.32 8.42 3.08
C GLY A 561 8.93 9.52 2.12
N ASP A 562 8.71 10.73 2.64
CA ASP A 562 8.99 11.98 1.93
C ASP A 562 10.52 12.15 1.77
N GLU A 563 11.20 11.08 1.31
CA GLU A 563 12.59 11.11 0.84
C GLU A 563 12.70 11.79 -0.54
N GLY A 564 11.63 12.44 -1.01
CA GLY A 564 11.75 13.39 -2.11
C GLY A 564 12.69 14.51 -1.68
N GLU A 565 13.85 14.59 -2.33
CA GLU A 565 15.00 15.49 -2.09
C GLU A 565 14.69 17.01 -2.08
N GLU A 566 13.45 17.45 -1.91
CA GLU A 566 13.19 18.86 -1.59
C GLU A 566 13.68 19.12 -0.15
N GLU A 567 14.64 20.04 0.00
CA GLU A 567 15.42 20.42 1.19
C GLU A 567 14.61 20.89 2.44
N GLY A 568 13.40 20.39 2.64
CA GLY A 568 12.56 20.63 3.82
C GLY A 568 11.76 19.40 4.18
N GLY A 569 12.47 18.26 4.38
CA GLY A 569 11.89 16.97 4.72
C GLY A 569 10.77 17.11 5.76
N GLY A 570 9.59 16.61 5.43
CA GLY A 570 8.45 16.64 6.33
C GLY A 570 8.82 15.93 7.63
N HIS A 571 9.04 16.70 8.69
CA HIS A 571 9.33 16.16 10.01
C HIS A 571 8.11 15.32 10.42
N GLU A 572 8.29 14.00 10.51
CA GLU A 572 7.22 13.10 10.93
C GLU A 572 6.87 13.42 12.39
N HIS A 573 5.73 14.10 12.57
CA HIS A 573 5.30 14.56 13.88
C HIS A 573 4.67 13.39 14.67
N THR A 574 5.28 13.00 15.79
CA THR A 574 4.72 11.97 16.68
C THR A 574 3.63 12.56 17.55
N ARG A 575 2.39 12.09 17.42
CA ARG A 575 1.29 12.58 18.27
C ARG A 575 1.44 12.09 19.70
N ILE A 576 1.29 13.00 20.66
CA ILE A 576 1.31 12.71 22.09
C ILE A 576 -0.09 12.72 22.69
N TYR A 577 -0.31 11.86 23.68
CA TYR A 577 -1.61 11.61 24.28
C TYR A 577 -1.55 11.69 25.80
N PRO A 578 -2.56 12.25 26.49
CA PRO A 578 -2.59 12.27 27.94
C PRO A 578 -2.69 10.86 28.53
N GLY A 579 -2.01 10.64 29.65
CA GLY A 579 -1.92 9.33 30.32
C GLY A 579 -0.90 8.37 29.71
N ILE A 580 -0.19 8.80 28.65
CA ILE A 580 0.91 8.05 28.04
C ILE A 580 2.17 8.92 28.13
N THR A 581 3.21 8.38 28.75
CA THR A 581 4.56 8.97 28.72
C THR A 581 5.37 8.25 27.66
N LEU A 582 5.93 8.99 26.71
CA LEU A 582 6.77 8.43 25.64
C LEU A 582 8.24 8.55 26.00
N ALA A 583 9.04 7.56 25.60
CA ALA A 583 10.49 7.69 25.55
C ALA A 583 10.95 7.78 24.09
N ASP A 584 11.96 8.60 23.84
CA ASP A 584 12.59 8.72 22.52
C ASP A 584 14.09 9.04 22.65
N ILE A 585 14.85 8.86 21.57
CA ILE A 585 16.29 9.10 21.50
C ILE A 585 16.58 10.24 20.53
N LEU A 586 17.44 11.15 20.97
CA LEU A 586 18.15 12.08 20.11
C LEU A 586 19.58 11.60 19.91
N SER A 587 20.05 11.63 18.67
CA SER A 587 21.43 11.32 18.33
C SER A 587 21.92 12.27 17.24
N PRO A 588 23.23 12.34 16.96
CA PRO A 588 23.71 13.12 15.83
C PRO A 588 23.14 12.67 14.47
N ASP A 589 22.75 11.39 14.35
CA ASP A 589 22.17 10.83 13.13
C ASP A 589 20.65 11.08 13.05
N HIS A 590 20.02 11.33 14.20
CA HIS A 590 18.61 11.76 14.34
C HIS A 590 18.55 12.96 15.27
N PRO A 591 19.01 14.14 14.80
CA PRO A 591 19.24 15.28 15.66
C PRO A 591 17.95 15.98 16.04
N GLU A 592 16.80 15.60 15.51
CA GLU A 592 15.55 16.28 15.80
C GLU A 592 14.39 15.30 15.90
N LYS A 593 13.48 15.57 16.83
CA LYS A 593 12.21 14.87 17.01
C LYS A 593 11.12 15.88 17.24
N SER A 594 10.01 15.74 16.51
CA SER A 594 8.87 16.63 16.64
C SER A 594 7.63 15.87 17.13
N PHE A 595 6.91 16.46 18.09
CA PHE A 595 5.74 15.89 18.73
C PHE A 595 4.54 16.82 18.60
N VAL A 596 3.35 16.31 18.31
CA VAL A 596 2.14 17.14 18.13
C VAL A 596 1.07 16.86 19.16
N TYR A 597 0.42 17.94 19.63
CA TYR A 597 -0.74 17.87 20.50
C TYR A 597 -1.84 18.87 20.05
N PRO A 598 -3.02 18.39 19.62
CA PRO A 598 -4.13 19.28 19.27
C PRO A 598 -4.78 19.84 20.54
N VAL A 599 -4.62 21.13 20.81
CA VAL A 599 -5.16 21.80 22.00
C VAL A 599 -6.50 22.48 21.72
N THR A 600 -7.40 22.53 22.70
CA THR A 600 -8.68 23.26 22.61
C THR A 600 -8.64 24.54 23.43
N ALA A 601 -9.36 25.57 23.00
CA ALA A 601 -9.54 26.81 23.75
C ALA A 601 -9.95 26.55 25.21
N GLY A 602 -9.21 27.14 26.15
CA GLY A 602 -9.39 26.99 27.60
C GLY A 602 -8.76 25.73 28.22
N GLU A 603 -8.10 24.89 27.42
CA GLU A 603 -7.34 23.74 27.90
C GLU A 603 -6.04 24.19 28.57
N ARG A 604 -5.76 23.65 29.76
CA ARG A 604 -4.47 23.82 30.43
C ARG A 604 -3.67 22.54 30.28
N LEU A 605 -2.48 22.69 29.73
CA LEU A 605 -1.53 21.62 29.49
C LEU A 605 -0.31 21.77 30.38
N GLN A 606 0.27 20.64 30.74
CA GLN A 606 1.56 20.56 31.41
C GLN A 606 2.38 19.48 30.72
N PHE A 607 3.38 19.92 29.95
CA PHE A 607 4.36 19.00 29.36
C PHE A 607 5.48 18.76 30.36
N THR A 608 5.86 17.50 30.54
CA THR A 608 7.03 17.14 31.34
C THR A 608 8.06 16.46 30.46
N VAL A 609 9.27 17.03 30.38
CA VAL A 609 10.41 16.48 29.62
C VAL A 609 11.56 16.18 30.55
N SER A 610 12.07 14.96 30.55
CA SER A 610 13.21 14.56 31.39
C SER A 610 14.28 13.85 30.57
N SER A 611 15.55 14.24 30.72
CA SER A 611 16.68 13.41 30.24
C SER A 611 16.87 12.23 31.19
N ILE A 612 17.34 11.13 30.62
CA ILE A 612 17.66 9.91 31.36
C ILE A 612 19.11 9.59 31.06
N ALA A 613 19.95 9.54 32.10
CA ALA A 613 21.29 9.01 31.98
C ALA A 613 21.21 7.59 31.42
N LEU A 614 21.80 7.39 30.24
CA LEU A 614 22.04 6.03 29.76
C LEU A 614 22.98 5.36 30.77
N PRO A 615 22.68 4.14 31.23
CA PRO A 615 23.67 3.38 31.96
C PRO A 615 24.91 3.30 31.08
N ASN A 616 26.08 3.66 31.63
CA ASN A 616 27.35 3.54 30.93
C ASN A 616 27.58 2.06 30.58
N ASN A 617 27.05 1.62 29.43
CA ASN A 617 27.45 0.40 28.76
C ASN A 617 28.83 0.69 28.18
N ARG A 618 29.83 0.78 29.07
CA ARG A 618 31.16 0.36 28.64
C ARG A 618 30.98 -1.11 28.34
N ASP A 619 30.94 -1.41 27.05
CA ASP A 619 31.19 -2.74 26.56
C ASP A 619 32.49 -3.21 27.21
N ASP A 620 32.38 -3.93 28.32
CA ASP A 620 33.38 -4.90 28.70
C ASP A 620 33.33 -5.93 27.56
N ASP A 621 34.06 -5.60 26.49
CA ASP A 621 34.45 -6.46 25.39
C ASP A 621 35.40 -7.53 25.96
N ASP A 622 34.90 -8.29 26.92
CA ASP A 622 35.47 -9.53 27.39
C ASP A 622 35.19 -10.56 26.30
N SER A 623 36.01 -10.49 25.25
CA SER A 623 36.30 -11.62 24.39
C SER A 623 36.81 -12.77 25.28
N GLU A 624 35.91 -13.63 25.76
CA GLU A 624 36.24 -14.84 26.51
C GLU A 624 37.01 -15.82 25.62
N ASN A 625 38.32 -15.75 25.75
CA ASN A 625 39.27 -16.80 25.38
C ASN A 625 39.29 -17.85 26.51
N TRP A 626 38.47 -18.89 26.41
CA TRP A 626 38.45 -19.98 27.39
C TRP A 626 39.43 -21.11 27.01
N GLU A 627 40.72 -20.98 27.35
CA GLU A 627 41.58 -22.14 27.63
C GLU A 627 42.54 -21.85 28.81
N SER A 628 42.36 -22.66 29.86
CA SER A 628 43.31 -23.08 30.89
C SER A 628 44.60 -22.28 31.09
N SER A 629 44.83 -21.77 32.30
CA SER A 629 45.79 -22.39 33.23
C SER A 629 45.94 -21.66 34.56
N SER A 630 46.27 -22.47 35.54
CA SER A 630 46.50 -22.20 36.96
C SER A 630 47.70 -21.30 37.26
N SER A 631 47.55 -20.59 38.39
CA SER A 631 48.53 -20.41 39.48
C SER A 631 49.28 -19.09 39.64
N SER A 632 49.29 -18.70 40.93
CA SER A 632 50.30 -17.99 41.70
C SER A 632 50.18 -16.47 41.90
N SER A 633 50.02 -16.17 43.19
CA SER A 633 50.18 -14.93 43.92
C SER A 633 51.44 -14.11 43.57
N SER A 634 51.32 -12.79 43.55
CA SER A 634 52.16 -11.94 44.42
C SER A 634 51.62 -10.52 44.55
N SER A 635 51.68 -10.01 45.78
CA SER A 635 51.47 -8.64 46.22
C SER A 635 52.52 -7.68 45.70
N SER A 636 52.13 -6.50 45.22
CA SER A 636 52.93 -5.28 45.39
C SER A 636 52.07 -4.03 45.36
N SER A 637 52.41 -3.13 46.27
CA SER A 637 51.83 -1.84 46.61
C SER A 637 52.51 -0.70 45.85
N GLY A 638 51.75 0.35 45.49
CA GLY A 638 52.24 1.63 44.93
C GLY A 638 51.49 1.97 43.64
N GLU A 639 51.05 3.19 43.31
CA GLU A 639 51.25 4.54 43.83
C GLU A 639 50.04 5.36 43.35
N ASN A 640 49.61 6.33 44.14
CA ASN A 640 48.56 7.28 43.78
C ASN A 640 49.05 8.17 42.63
N ASP A 641 48.40 8.11 41.47
CA ASP A 641 48.55 9.12 40.43
C ASP A 641 47.20 9.83 40.21
N SER A 642 47.13 11.07 40.69
CA SER A 642 46.01 11.98 40.55
C SER A 642 46.08 12.66 39.17
N GLY A 643 45.64 11.95 38.13
CA GLY A 643 45.46 12.51 36.78
C GLY A 643 44.19 13.35 36.70
N SER A 644 44.31 14.57 36.17
CA SER A 644 43.19 15.51 35.98
C SER A 644 42.09 14.88 35.11
N GLY A 645 40.92 14.68 35.71
CA GLY A 645 39.72 14.26 34.98
C GLY A 645 39.36 15.31 33.94
N VAL A 646 39.50 14.95 32.67
CA VAL A 646 38.86 15.67 31.58
C VAL A 646 37.36 15.49 31.82
N SER A 647 36.68 16.56 32.26
CA SER A 647 35.22 16.59 32.32
C SER A 647 34.71 16.38 30.91
N GLY A 648 34.17 15.19 30.62
CA GLY A 648 33.45 14.94 29.37
C GLY A 648 32.41 16.04 29.18
N ALA A 649 32.34 16.60 27.98
CA ALA A 649 31.30 17.58 27.66
C ALA A 649 29.95 16.85 27.76
N GLU A 650 29.11 17.26 28.72
CA GLU A 650 27.77 16.69 28.88
C GLU A 650 26.95 16.95 27.62
N ALA A 651 26.31 15.90 27.09
CA ALA A 651 25.39 16.04 25.98
C ALA A 651 24.21 16.95 26.35
N CYS A 652 23.82 17.82 25.42
CA CYS A 652 22.73 18.78 25.59
C CYS A 652 21.68 18.61 24.50
N PHE A 653 20.43 18.92 24.81
CA PHE A 653 19.35 19.02 23.84
C PHE A 653 18.48 20.24 24.12
N THR A 654 17.82 20.74 23.08
CA THR A 654 16.93 21.90 23.15
C THR A 654 15.50 21.45 22.90
N VAL A 655 14.56 21.93 23.72
CA VAL A 655 13.12 21.70 23.52
C VAL A 655 12.47 23.02 23.17
N THR A 656 11.82 23.08 22.02
CA THR A 656 11.06 24.24 21.55
C THR A 656 9.58 23.88 21.44
N LEU A 657 8.72 24.71 22.01
CA LEU A 657 7.28 24.61 21.85
C LEU A 657 6.81 25.66 20.84
N TRP A 658 6.10 25.21 19.81
CA TRP A 658 5.59 26.01 18.71
C TRP A 658 4.06 26.02 18.68
N HIS A 659 3.51 27.11 18.16
CA HIS A 659 2.13 27.21 17.73
C HIS A 659 2.07 27.12 16.20
N ASP A 660 1.55 26.00 15.67
CA ASP A 660 1.69 25.58 14.27
C ASP A 660 3.17 25.52 13.84
N TYR A 661 3.66 24.35 13.39
CA TYR A 661 5.11 24.09 13.24
C TYR A 661 5.88 25.22 12.53
N ALA A 662 6.96 25.69 13.16
CA ALA A 662 7.85 26.75 12.70
C ALA A 662 7.18 28.12 12.39
N GLN A 663 5.93 28.35 12.79
CA GLN A 663 5.25 29.64 12.56
C GLN A 663 5.44 30.61 13.73
N THR A 664 5.18 30.17 14.95
CA THR A 664 5.27 31.02 16.16
C THR A 664 5.89 30.24 17.32
N GLU A 665 7.13 30.58 17.69
CA GLU A 665 7.80 30.04 18.87
C GLU A 665 7.11 30.53 20.15
N ILE A 666 6.71 29.61 21.02
CA ILE A 666 6.12 29.90 22.33
C ILE A 666 7.22 29.98 23.39
N ALA A 667 8.07 28.95 23.44
CA ALA A 667 9.16 28.86 24.42
C ALA A 667 10.24 27.87 23.95
N THR A 668 11.51 28.20 24.23
CA THR A 668 12.66 27.31 23.98
C THR A 668 13.49 27.13 25.25
N HIS A 669 13.88 25.88 25.53
CA HIS A 669 14.64 25.51 26.71
C HIS A 669 15.76 24.52 26.36
N THR A 670 17.01 24.86 26.67
CA THR A 670 18.15 23.94 26.52
C THR A 670 18.45 23.23 27.83
N ARG A 671 18.74 21.94 27.74
CA ARG A 671 19.08 21.04 28.86
C ARG A 671 20.41 20.37 28.59
N CYS A 672 21.24 20.23 29.62
CA CYS A 672 22.50 19.48 29.60
C CYS A 672 22.56 18.62 30.86
N GLY A 673 22.99 17.37 30.72
CA GLY A 673 23.20 16.43 31.84
C GLY A 673 21.92 15.99 32.59
N ASP A 674 22.12 15.46 33.80
CA ASP A 674 21.07 14.93 34.71
C ASP A 674 20.32 16.05 35.44
N SER A 675 19.69 16.93 34.67
CA SER A 675 18.90 18.04 35.21
C SER A 675 17.52 17.58 35.68
N SER A 676 16.97 18.22 36.71
CA SER A 676 15.58 17.99 37.17
C SER A 676 14.59 18.11 36.00
N PRO A 677 13.48 17.36 35.97
CA PRO A 677 12.48 17.41 34.89
C PRO A 677 12.09 18.84 34.46
N LEU A 678 11.93 19.07 33.15
CA LEU A 678 11.42 20.31 32.58
C LEU A 678 9.90 20.26 32.59
N THR A 679 9.28 21.27 33.16
CA THR A 679 7.83 21.39 33.15
C THR A 679 7.43 22.64 32.38
N LEU A 680 6.69 22.46 31.29
CA LEU A 680 6.16 23.55 30.47
C LEU A 680 4.64 23.62 30.64
N GLY A 681 4.16 24.65 31.33
CA GLY A 681 2.75 24.93 31.45
C GLY A 681 2.25 25.79 30.29
N TYR A 682 1.13 25.40 29.67
CA TYR A 682 0.49 26.14 28.60
C TYR A 682 -1.02 26.27 28.86
N GLU A 683 -1.58 27.46 28.66
CA GLU A 683 -3.03 27.70 28.74
C GLU A 683 -3.50 28.22 27.39
N ALA A 684 -4.31 27.42 26.70
CA ALA A 684 -4.72 27.70 25.33
C ALA A 684 -5.79 28.80 25.29
N GLY A 685 -5.50 29.91 24.60
CA GLY A 685 -6.50 30.94 24.32
C GLY A 685 -7.49 30.55 23.22
N GLU A 686 -7.06 29.69 22.30
CA GLU A 686 -7.82 29.19 21.16
C GLU A 686 -7.44 27.74 20.83
N GLY A 687 -8.19 27.10 19.93
CA GLY A 687 -7.92 25.71 19.53
C GLY A 687 -6.92 25.64 18.39
N VAL A 688 -5.74 25.07 18.63
CA VAL A 688 -4.56 25.12 17.74
C VAL A 688 -3.79 23.81 17.80
N GLU A 689 -2.83 23.59 16.91
CA GLU A 689 -1.90 22.46 17.01
C GLU A 689 -0.59 22.93 17.64
N LEU A 690 -0.25 22.34 18.80
CA LEU A 690 1.04 22.58 19.44
C LEU A 690 2.05 21.58 18.92
N VAL A 691 3.25 22.07 18.60
CA VAL A 691 4.37 21.23 18.20
C VAL A 691 5.50 21.39 19.19
N LEU A 692 5.91 20.30 19.82
CA LEU A 692 7.08 20.25 20.70
C LEU A 692 8.21 19.60 19.92
N GLU A 693 9.25 20.36 19.65
CA GLU A 693 10.44 19.94 18.92
C GLU A 693 11.58 19.74 19.92
N ALA A 694 12.26 18.61 19.84
CA ALA A 694 13.44 18.30 20.63
C ALA A 694 14.63 18.14 19.68
N GLU A 695 15.66 18.98 19.84
CA GLU A 695 16.83 19.05 18.97
C GLU A 695 18.11 18.67 19.75
N TYR A 696 18.92 17.81 19.16
CA TYR A 696 20.23 17.40 19.65
C TYR A 696 21.22 18.55 19.48
N GLY A 697 21.92 18.90 20.55
CA GLY A 697 22.77 20.08 20.56
C GLY A 697 21.97 21.37 20.81
N GLY A 698 22.68 22.42 21.20
CA GLY A 698 22.08 23.74 21.35
C GLY A 698 22.11 24.48 20.02
N ALA A 699 21.01 25.15 19.66
CA ALA A 699 20.99 26.14 18.59
C ALA A 699 22.10 27.20 18.85
N GLY A 700 23.26 27.04 18.20
CA GLY A 700 24.42 27.91 18.37
C GLY A 700 25.72 27.27 18.88
N LEU A 701 25.74 25.97 19.21
CA LEU A 701 26.98 25.24 19.56
C LEU A 701 27.59 24.57 18.31
N GLY A 702 27.95 25.39 17.31
CA GLY A 702 28.56 24.91 16.07
C GLY A 702 29.90 24.19 16.30
N GLU A 703 30.05 23.01 15.68
CA GLU A 703 31.27 22.25 15.30
C GLU A 703 32.40 21.98 16.33
N VAL A 704 32.38 22.53 17.54
CA VAL A 704 33.61 22.54 18.39
C VAL A 704 33.82 21.27 19.23
N PHE A 705 32.88 20.32 19.28
CA PHE A 705 33.01 19.12 20.11
C PHE A 705 33.26 17.85 19.29
N GLY A 706 34.54 17.54 19.02
CA GLY A 706 35.00 16.25 18.49
C GLY A 706 35.04 15.12 19.52
N GLY A 707 34.19 15.19 20.56
CA GLY A 707 34.04 14.17 21.60
C GLY A 707 33.11 13.04 21.15
N GLN A 708 33.14 11.90 21.84
CA GLN A 708 32.30 10.75 21.50
C GLN A 708 30.81 11.13 21.43
N ARG A 709 30.14 10.62 20.41
CA ARG A 709 28.73 10.85 20.09
C ARG A 709 27.85 10.15 21.14
N GLU A 710 27.47 10.85 22.20
CA GLU A 710 26.52 10.32 23.17
C GLU A 710 25.09 10.50 22.67
N GLU A 711 24.31 9.41 22.67
CA GLU A 711 22.86 9.41 22.47
C GLU A 711 22.18 10.02 23.72
N ILE A 712 21.13 10.82 23.54
CA ILE A 712 20.34 11.37 24.64
C ILE A 712 19.00 10.65 24.66
N LEU A 713 18.73 9.89 25.71
CA LEU A 713 17.41 9.35 25.99
C LEU A 713 16.59 10.39 26.77
N PHE A 714 15.37 10.65 26.32
CA PHE A 714 14.45 11.52 27.05
C PHE A 714 13.04 10.92 27.12
N VAL A 715 12.27 11.37 28.10
CA VAL A 715 10.83 11.10 28.18
C VAL A 715 10.01 12.36 28.08
N LEU A 716 8.83 12.23 27.47
CA LEU A 716 7.85 13.27 27.27
C LEU A 716 6.48 12.79 27.74
N SER A 717 5.85 13.53 28.64
CA SER A 717 4.45 13.33 29.03
C SER A 717 3.66 14.62 28.91
N VAL A 718 2.34 14.49 28.72
CA VAL A 718 1.41 15.62 28.70
C VAL A 718 0.25 15.35 29.65
N ASP A 719 0.06 16.27 30.60
CA ASP A 719 -1.13 16.32 31.44
C ASP A 719 -2.07 17.42 30.95
N THR A 720 -3.38 17.19 31.03
CA THR A 720 -4.40 18.14 30.59
C THR A 720 -5.49 18.35 31.65
N SER A 721 -5.98 19.58 31.76
CA SER A 721 -7.14 19.90 32.60
C SER A 721 -8.47 19.43 32.01
N LEU A 722 -8.51 19.17 30.70
CA LEU A 722 -9.68 18.60 30.05
C LEU A 722 -9.60 17.08 30.15
N GLY A 723 -10.44 16.47 31.00
CA GLY A 723 -10.63 15.02 30.94
C GLY A 723 -11.13 14.56 29.56
N ASP A 724 -11.07 13.27 29.26
CA ASP A 724 -11.59 12.57 28.06
C ASP A 724 -12.11 13.46 26.90
N LYS A 725 -11.21 14.21 26.24
CA LYS A 725 -11.52 15.06 25.09
C LYS A 725 -11.91 14.21 23.89
N ALA A 726 -13.08 14.40 23.29
CA ALA A 726 -13.46 13.71 22.05
C ALA A 726 -12.46 14.06 20.95
N ASP A 727 -11.74 13.05 20.44
CA ASP A 727 -10.91 13.18 19.25
C ASP A 727 -11.86 13.41 18.08
N THR A 728 -12.26 14.66 17.92
CA THR A 728 -12.91 15.07 16.69
C THR A 728 -11.75 15.21 15.73
N ILE A 729 -11.45 14.13 14.99
CA ILE A 729 -10.48 14.14 13.92
C ILE A 729 -10.91 15.24 12.96
N ALA A 730 -10.30 16.41 13.11
CA ALA A 730 -10.52 17.54 12.24
C ALA A 730 -9.70 17.28 10.98
N THR A 731 -10.19 16.40 10.11
CA THR A 731 -9.77 16.37 8.70
C THR A 731 -10.25 17.67 8.06
N THR A 732 -9.54 18.76 8.34
CA THR A 732 -9.84 20.10 7.83
C THR A 732 -8.81 20.46 6.78
N ALA A 733 -8.87 19.78 5.63
CA ALA A 733 -8.30 20.28 4.39
C ALA A 733 -9.41 20.27 3.33
N GLY A 734 -10.15 21.38 3.25
CA GLY A 734 -11.24 21.56 2.28
C GLY A 734 -12.42 22.38 2.82
N ARG A 735 -12.18 23.61 3.26
CA ARG A 735 -13.27 24.54 3.65
C ARG A 735 -13.95 25.09 2.40
N GLU A 736 -14.83 24.31 1.78
CA GLU A 736 -15.74 24.81 0.75
C GLU A 736 -16.97 25.44 1.42
N LYS A 737 -17.21 26.73 1.14
CA LYS A 737 -18.41 27.45 1.58
C LYS A 737 -19.63 26.90 0.85
N THR A 738 -20.40 26.03 1.48
CA THR A 738 -21.78 25.76 1.03
C THR A 738 -22.82 26.46 1.91
N LYS A 739 -23.68 27.17 1.19
CA LYS A 739 -24.76 28.02 1.64
C LYS A 739 -25.90 27.14 2.15
N LEU A 740 -26.36 27.43 3.36
CA LEU A 740 -27.58 26.86 3.95
C LEU A 740 -28.80 27.29 3.11
N ASP A 741 -29.54 26.33 2.55
CA ASP A 741 -30.95 26.52 2.22
C ASP A 741 -31.78 25.43 2.89
N SER A 742 -32.83 25.90 3.56
CA SER A 742 -33.74 25.15 4.43
C SER A 742 -34.94 24.57 3.69
N ALA A 743 -35.63 23.64 4.38
CA ALA A 743 -36.99 23.12 4.20
C ALA A 743 -37.04 21.70 3.58
N ASP A 744 -37.89 20.76 3.98
CA ASP A 744 -39.02 20.79 4.92
C ASP A 744 -39.31 19.37 5.43
N LYS A 745 -40.04 19.29 6.54
CA LYS A 745 -40.52 18.09 7.22
C LYS A 745 -41.55 17.30 6.39
N GLY A 746 -41.45 15.98 6.42
CA GLY A 746 -42.50 15.06 5.97
C GLY A 746 -42.56 13.79 6.81
N SER A 747 -43.43 13.81 7.83
CA SER A 747 -43.81 12.67 8.67
C SER A 747 -44.65 11.64 7.88
N ARG A 748 -44.38 10.32 8.06
CA ARG A 748 -45.43 9.27 8.14
C ARG A 748 -44.92 7.87 8.53
N THR A 749 -45.35 7.44 9.72
CA THR A 749 -45.88 6.13 10.16
C THR A 749 -45.65 4.83 9.36
N SER A 750 -45.02 3.86 10.06
CA SER A 750 -45.36 2.43 10.28
C SER A 750 -45.81 1.52 9.13
N THR A 751 -45.11 0.39 8.96
CA THR A 751 -45.73 -0.95 9.08
C THR A 751 -44.69 -2.03 9.36
N SER A 752 -45.15 -3.05 10.09
CA SER A 752 -44.45 -4.19 10.69
C SER A 752 -44.29 -5.40 9.75
N ALA A 753 -43.37 -6.28 10.18
CA ALA A 753 -43.36 -7.74 10.06
C ALA A 753 -42.73 -8.36 8.80
N GLY A 754 -41.76 -9.24 9.07
CA GLY A 754 -41.08 -10.11 8.12
C GLY A 754 -39.86 -10.76 8.74
N SER A 755 -40.06 -11.60 9.78
CA SER A 755 -38.99 -12.39 10.39
C SER A 755 -38.70 -13.62 9.54
N ASP A 756 -37.65 -13.59 8.74
CA ASP A 756 -37.12 -14.78 8.09
C ASP A 756 -35.91 -15.31 8.86
N LYS A 757 -36.12 -16.47 9.47
CA LYS A 757 -35.08 -17.29 10.10
C LYS A 757 -34.22 -17.90 9.00
N ALA A 758 -33.03 -17.34 8.77
CA ALA A 758 -31.98 -18.04 8.06
C ALA A 758 -31.36 -19.11 8.98
N LYS A 759 -31.57 -20.36 8.59
CA LYS A 759 -31.01 -21.56 9.21
C LYS A 759 -29.60 -21.72 8.67
N VAL A 760 -28.60 -21.27 9.44
CA VAL A 760 -27.19 -21.56 9.15
C VAL A 760 -26.96 -23.04 9.41
N THR A 761 -26.55 -23.76 8.38
CA THR A 761 -26.08 -25.14 8.45
C THR A 761 -24.65 -25.15 8.97
N ASP A 762 -24.41 -25.90 10.05
CA ASP A 762 -23.09 -26.28 10.54
C ASP A 762 -22.25 -26.88 9.41
N GLU A 763 -21.19 -26.18 9.01
CA GLU A 763 -20.06 -26.82 8.32
C GLU A 763 -18.96 -27.08 9.35
N GLY A 764 -18.58 -28.36 9.43
CA GLY A 764 -17.65 -28.88 10.42
C GLY A 764 -16.26 -28.26 10.29
N GLY A 765 -15.86 -27.52 11.31
CA GLY A 765 -14.46 -27.15 11.54
C GLY A 765 -13.62 -28.41 11.76
N ILE A 766 -12.73 -28.68 10.81
CA ILE A 766 -11.66 -29.67 10.96
C ILE A 766 -10.63 -29.08 11.93
N SER A 767 -10.68 -29.50 13.19
CA SER A 767 -9.59 -29.34 14.14
C SER A 767 -8.42 -30.23 13.68
N VAL A 768 -7.42 -29.64 13.04
CA VAL A 768 -6.13 -30.29 12.83
C VAL A 768 -5.32 -30.11 14.12
N VAL A 769 -5.44 -31.08 15.02
CA VAL A 769 -4.48 -31.24 16.12
C VAL A 769 -3.15 -31.65 15.51
N ARG A 770 -2.24 -30.69 15.28
CA ARG A 770 -0.83 -30.99 15.02
C ARG A 770 -0.17 -31.38 16.34
N SER A 771 0.07 -32.67 16.50
CA SER A 771 0.86 -33.24 17.59
C SER A 771 2.35 -32.92 17.40
N GLY A 772 2.94 -32.26 18.39
CA GLY A 772 4.32 -32.46 18.84
C GLY A 772 5.44 -31.90 17.97
N LEU A 773 5.67 -30.58 18.04
CA LEU A 773 7.02 -30.03 18.02
C LEU A 773 7.35 -29.63 19.45
N GLU A 774 8.05 -30.50 20.17
CA GLU A 774 8.69 -30.15 21.44
C GLU A 774 9.85 -29.19 21.12
N TYR A 775 9.66 -27.90 21.40
CA TYR A 775 10.74 -26.95 21.42
C TYR A 775 11.53 -27.12 22.73
N PRO A 776 12.87 -27.18 22.70
CA PRO A 776 13.64 -27.38 23.91
C PRO A 776 13.57 -26.15 24.80
N VAL A 777 13.20 -26.40 26.06
CA VAL A 777 13.38 -25.51 27.20
C VAL A 777 14.81 -25.00 27.24
N CYS A 778 15.00 -23.72 27.56
CA CYS A 778 16.29 -23.06 27.77
C CYS A 778 17.28 -23.95 28.52
N TRP A 779 18.18 -24.61 27.79
CA TRP A 779 19.39 -25.22 28.31
C TRP A 779 20.51 -25.00 27.30
N ASN A 780 21.56 -24.36 27.79
CA ASN A 780 22.76 -23.93 27.10
C ASN A 780 23.43 -25.09 26.32
N PRO A 781 23.68 -24.97 24.99
CA PRO A 781 24.63 -25.85 24.33
C PRO A 781 25.85 -25.06 23.87
N ALA A 782 27.01 -25.47 24.39
CA ALA A 782 28.28 -25.24 23.73
C ALA A 782 28.19 -25.70 22.27
N LEU A 783 28.48 -24.78 21.35
CA LEU A 783 28.58 -25.00 19.91
C LEU A 783 29.57 -26.14 19.62
N THR A 784 29.06 -27.25 19.09
CA THR A 784 29.87 -28.20 18.31
C THR A 784 29.45 -28.11 16.86
N GLY A 785 30.24 -27.38 16.07
CA GLY A 785 30.04 -27.24 14.64
C GLY A 785 30.22 -28.57 13.93
N THR A 786 29.14 -29.09 13.33
CA THR A 786 29.21 -30.21 12.40
C THR A 786 28.95 -29.66 10.99
N ARG A 787 30.03 -29.56 10.19
CA ARG A 787 29.94 -29.31 8.75
C ARG A 787 29.18 -30.44 8.08
N MET A 788 28.02 -30.17 7.50
CA MET A 788 27.44 -31.03 6.48
C MET A 788 27.97 -30.62 5.11
N ALA A 789 28.83 -31.47 4.55
CA ALA A 789 29.21 -31.44 3.15
C ALA A 789 28.06 -32.03 2.32
N GLY A 790 27.37 -31.18 1.56
CA GLY A 790 26.43 -31.61 0.53
C GLY A 790 27.17 -31.79 -0.79
N ASN A 791 27.24 -33.04 -1.25
CA ASN A 791 27.66 -33.40 -2.61
C ASN A 791 26.64 -32.85 -3.63
N LEU A 792 27.08 -31.92 -4.49
CA LEU A 792 26.41 -31.64 -5.76
C LEU A 792 27.27 -32.17 -6.90
N SER A 793 26.62 -32.96 -7.74
CA SER A 793 27.17 -33.68 -8.88
C SER A 793 27.63 -32.75 -9.98
N LYS A 794 28.81 -33.05 -10.53
CA LYS A 794 29.29 -32.65 -11.86
C LYS A 794 28.20 -32.87 -12.92
N GLU A 795 27.84 -31.82 -13.65
CA GLU A 795 27.87 -31.82 -15.12
C GLU A 795 27.63 -30.41 -15.69
N GLU A 796 28.37 -30.13 -16.77
CA GLU A 796 28.30 -29.00 -17.71
C GLU A 796 28.99 -27.65 -17.41
N LYS A 797 30.25 -27.63 -17.90
CA LYS A 797 30.79 -26.73 -18.95
C LYS A 797 31.56 -25.47 -18.57
N GLU A 798 32.88 -25.65 -18.64
CA GLU A 798 33.92 -24.69 -19.01
C GLU A 798 33.65 -23.98 -20.35
N ARG A 799 33.86 -22.65 -20.37
CA ARG A 799 34.46 -21.78 -21.41
C ARG A 799 34.28 -20.31 -20.93
N GLU A 800 35.26 -19.43 -20.76
CA GLU A 800 36.65 -19.34 -21.20
C GLU A 800 37.48 -18.56 -20.14
N GLU A 801 38.69 -19.05 -19.86
CA GLU A 801 39.84 -18.23 -19.46
C GLU A 801 40.18 -17.29 -20.64
N GLY A 802 40.65 -16.06 -20.55
CA GLY A 802 41.35 -15.32 -19.51
C GLY A 802 42.26 -14.30 -20.22
N LEU A 803 42.80 -13.38 -19.42
CA LEU A 803 44.15 -12.81 -19.50
C LEU A 803 44.41 -11.34 -19.93
N TRP A 804 45.10 -10.70 -18.97
CA TRP A 804 46.09 -9.61 -18.96
C TRP A 804 45.66 -8.13 -19.03
N ALA A 805 45.98 -7.48 -17.91
CA ALA A 805 46.10 -6.05 -17.67
C ALA A 805 47.09 -5.34 -18.60
N TRP A 806 46.95 -4.00 -18.69
CA TRP A 806 47.98 -2.95 -18.52
C TRP A 806 47.37 -1.56 -18.81
N GLY A 807 47.73 -0.53 -18.03
CA GLY A 807 47.69 0.87 -18.48
C GLY A 807 47.06 1.89 -17.53
N GLN A 808 47.91 2.73 -16.90
CA GLN A 808 47.60 3.89 -16.07
C GLN A 808 47.38 5.21 -16.83
N ASN A 809 46.93 6.24 -16.08
CA ASN A 809 46.84 7.70 -16.30
C ASN A 809 45.50 8.18 -16.91
N TRP A 810 44.80 9.19 -16.36
CA TRP A 810 45.22 10.57 -16.08
C TRP A 810 44.57 11.24 -14.84
N THR A 811 45.10 12.41 -14.47
CA THR A 811 44.84 13.25 -13.28
C THR A 811 44.26 14.64 -13.62
N PHE A 812 43.38 15.17 -12.73
CA PHE A 812 42.94 16.58 -12.42
C PHE A 812 42.28 17.50 -13.51
N TRP A 813 41.46 18.55 -13.27
CA TRP A 813 41.27 19.56 -12.17
C TRP A 813 39.83 20.17 -12.10
N LEU A 814 39.55 20.89 -10.99
CA LEU A 814 38.36 21.65 -10.53
C LEU A 814 38.19 23.10 -11.07
N ARG A 815 36.90 23.54 -11.13
CA ARG A 815 36.20 24.81 -10.75
C ARG A 815 36.68 26.24 -11.13
N GLY A 816 35.67 27.11 -11.39
CA GLY A 816 35.63 28.59 -11.24
C GLY A 816 34.55 29.20 -12.16
N GLU A 817 33.61 30.06 -11.77
CA GLU A 817 33.38 30.91 -10.59
C GLU A 817 32.03 30.63 -9.91
#